data_AF-A0A672IGN3-F1
#
_entry.id   AF-A0A672IGN3-F1
#
_cell.length_a   1.000
_cell.length_b   1.000
_cell.length_c   1.000
_cell.angle_alpha   90.00
_cell.angle_beta   90.00
_cell.angle_gamma   90.00
#
_symmetry.space_group_name_H-M   'P 1'
#
loop_
_entity.id
_entity.type
_entity.pdbx_description
1 polymer ?
#
loop_
_entity_poly.entity_id
_entity_poly.type
_entity_poly.pdbx_seq_one_letter_code
_entity_poly.pdbx_strand_id
1 'polypeptide(L)'
;MAECLAARLAAQEEQIRLLSDEVSSLRDGLSRGVDAAGVAAAAAVSPALESLRTENEKLRYRLLHLRRALQAERALEEAAPGKCGTAPGKNGNKAPQTTNRADKAVTAPDTKPLDKNKKEKKQEKTDGSVKELNPWPGYISQRLSLYDQLKKESDALLAKKAAGSRPISVELPDGRKVAGKAWVTTPYQLACDISQGLADNAVISRVNGELWDLDRPLEQDCSLEILRFDNEDAQAVYWHSSAHILGEAMERFYGGCLCYGPPIENGFYYDMFLDGQKGVSSTEFGDLETLCKTVVKEKQPFERLEISKETLLKMFKYNKFKCRILNEKVTTPTTTVYRCGPLIDLCRGPHVRHTGKIKALKIYKNSSTYWEGRSDMETLQRIYGISFPDSKMLKEWERFQEEAKNRDHRKIGKDQELFFFHDLSPGSCFFMPRGAYIYNTLTEFIRDEYWRRGFQEVASPNIYNSKLWETSGHWQHYSENMFSFPVEDDIFALKPMNCPGHCLMFGHRPRSWRELPLRLADFGVLHRNELSGTLTGLTRVRRFQQDDAHIFCRMDQIESEMKGCLDFLRCVYDVFGFSFQLHLSTRPEKYLGDIAVWNQAEKVNWVIVYSITIDIKIKDAIGRYHQCATIQLDFQLPIRFDLTFVGKDGDDKGRPVIIHRAILGSVERMIAILTENYAGKWPLWLSPRQVMLVPVNPSCEEYAKRVCKQFTDAGFTADADLDSGCLLNKKIRNAQLAQYNFILVVGEKEKMTNSVNVRTRDNKVHGELSVSEVMARLTLLKQSRCRNAEEEF
;
A
#
# COMPACT_ATOMS: atom_id res chain seq x y z
N MET A 1 14.81 4.35 28.12
CA MET A 1 13.63 4.28 27.22
C MET A 1 12.35 3.99 28.00
N ALA A 2 12.47 3.35 29.17
CA ALA A 2 11.36 3.04 30.07
C ALA A 2 10.55 4.27 30.51
N GLU A 3 11.17 5.43 30.78
CA GLU A 3 10.42 6.63 31.17
C GLU A 3 9.48 7.15 30.08
N CYS A 4 9.88 7.04 28.80
CA CYS A 4 9.04 7.43 27.66
C CYS A 4 7.85 6.47 27.49
N LEU A 5 8.09 5.17 27.66
CA LEU A 5 7.04 4.16 27.64
C LEU A 5 6.07 4.28 28.83
N ALA A 6 6.57 4.65 30.02
CA ALA A 6 5.76 4.90 31.20
C ALA A 6 4.84 6.12 31.02
N ALA A 7 5.36 7.22 30.45
CA ALA A 7 4.55 8.39 30.11
C ALA A 7 3.48 8.08 29.05
N ARG A 8 3.83 7.28 28.03
CA ARG A 8 2.90 6.84 26.99
C ARG A 8 1.82 5.89 27.53
N LEU A 9 2.19 5.03 28.48
CA LEU A 9 1.26 4.16 29.20
C LEU A 9 0.25 4.98 30.00
N ALA A 10 0.70 5.94 30.81
CA ALA A 10 -0.18 6.80 31.60
C ALA A 10 -1.16 7.61 30.73
N ALA A 11 -0.70 8.13 29.58
CA ALA A 11 -1.57 8.84 28.63
C ALA A 11 -2.64 7.94 28.00
N GLN A 12 -2.32 6.66 27.71
CA GLN A 12 -3.29 5.70 27.22
C GLN A 12 -4.28 5.24 28.29
N GLU A 13 -3.84 5.12 29.55
CA GLU A 13 -4.73 4.82 30.69
C GLU A 13 -5.79 5.91 30.86
N GLU A 14 -5.39 7.17 30.74
CA GLU A 14 -6.31 8.32 30.82
C GLU A 14 -7.29 8.37 29.64
N GLN A 15 -6.83 8.06 28.43
CA GLN A 15 -7.70 8.00 27.24
C GLN A 15 -8.74 6.88 27.35
N ILE A 16 -8.37 5.72 27.91
CA ILE A 16 -9.31 4.61 28.18
C ILE A 16 -10.31 5.01 29.27
N ARG A 17 -9.88 5.74 30.30
CA ARG A 17 -10.77 6.25 31.35
C ARG A 17 -11.84 7.16 30.75
N LEU A 18 -11.44 8.18 29.99
CA LEU A 18 -12.36 9.11 29.33
C LEU A 18 -13.33 8.41 28.37
N LEU A 19 -12.85 7.49 27.52
CA LEU A 19 -13.73 6.71 26.64
C LEU A 19 -14.67 5.78 27.41
N SER A 20 -14.23 5.23 28.55
CA SER A 20 -15.09 4.35 29.38
C SER A 20 -16.16 5.15 30.11
N ASP A 21 -15.85 6.38 30.51
CA ASP A 21 -16.81 7.33 31.09
C ASP A 21 -17.85 7.77 30.04
N GLU A 22 -17.42 8.02 28.80
CA GLU A 22 -18.31 8.37 27.69
C GLU A 22 -19.22 7.21 27.25
N VAL A 23 -18.66 5.98 27.17
CA VAL A 23 -19.45 4.76 26.92
C VAL A 23 -20.47 4.53 28.05
N SER A 24 -20.12 4.84 29.30
CA SER A 24 -21.04 4.74 30.45
C SER A 24 -22.12 5.82 30.39
N SER A 25 -21.76 7.07 30.08
CA SER A 25 -22.71 8.19 29.92
C SER A 25 -23.73 7.93 28.80
N LEU A 26 -23.29 7.41 27.65
CA LEU A 26 -24.17 7.06 26.53
C LEU A 26 -25.09 5.88 26.85
N ARG A 27 -24.59 4.87 27.56
CA ARG A 27 -25.40 3.74 28.06
C ARG A 27 -26.47 4.20 29.05
N ASP A 28 -26.10 5.09 29.97
CA ASP A 28 -27.00 5.56 31.03
C ASP A 28 -28.02 6.58 30.48
N GLY A 29 -27.65 7.36 29.45
CA GLY A 29 -28.54 8.22 28.68
C GLY A 29 -29.58 7.46 27.84
N LEU A 30 -29.22 6.30 27.28
CA LEU A 30 -30.17 5.39 26.60
C LEU A 30 -31.17 4.72 27.56
N SER A 31 -30.86 4.68 28.86
CA SER A 31 -31.68 4.02 29.88
C SER A 31 -32.73 4.95 30.52
N ARG A 32 -32.60 6.28 30.33
CA ARG A 32 -33.56 7.28 30.83
C ARG A 32 -34.60 7.60 29.77
N GLY A 33 -35.65 6.79 29.68
CA GLY A 33 -36.82 7.12 28.85
C GLY A 33 -37.66 5.94 28.33
N VAL A 34 -37.46 4.71 28.82
CA VAL A 34 -38.13 3.53 28.26
C VAL A 34 -38.76 2.70 29.38
N ASP A 35 -40.09 2.61 29.39
CA ASP A 35 -40.84 1.72 30.29
C ASP A 35 -40.55 0.24 29.99
N ALA A 36 -40.87 -0.63 30.95
CA ALA A 36 -40.52 -2.06 30.98
C ALA A 36 -40.89 -2.89 29.72
N ALA A 37 -41.74 -2.37 28.83
CA ALA A 37 -42.07 -2.98 27.55
C ALA A 37 -41.12 -2.63 26.38
N GLY A 38 -40.29 -1.58 26.50
CA GLY A 38 -39.31 -1.19 25.48
C GLY A 38 -37.89 -1.70 25.72
N VAL A 39 -37.64 -2.37 26.85
CA VAL A 39 -36.32 -2.94 27.20
C VAL A 39 -35.89 -4.06 26.25
N ALA A 40 -36.84 -4.78 25.64
CA ALA A 40 -36.54 -5.82 24.65
C ALA A 40 -36.20 -5.25 23.25
N ALA A 41 -36.63 -4.02 22.93
CA ALA A 41 -36.32 -3.35 21.66
C ALA A 41 -35.04 -2.48 21.75
N ALA A 42 -34.66 -2.03 22.93
CA ALA A 42 -33.41 -1.28 23.19
C ALA A 42 -32.14 -2.15 23.16
N ALA A 43 -32.27 -3.48 22.97
CA ALA A 43 -31.13 -4.39 22.76
C ALA A 43 -30.50 -4.27 21.35
N ALA A 44 -31.07 -3.46 20.46
CA ALA A 44 -30.41 -3.03 19.22
C ALA A 44 -29.45 -1.87 19.54
N VAL A 45 -28.19 -2.23 19.80
CA VAL A 45 -27.11 -1.29 20.11
C VAL A 45 -26.97 -0.25 18.99
N SER A 46 -27.01 1.04 19.34
CA SER A 46 -26.70 2.12 18.38
C SER A 46 -25.33 1.85 17.73
N PRO A 47 -25.19 1.95 16.40
CA PRO A 47 -23.91 1.76 15.70
C PRO A 47 -22.76 2.61 16.29
N ALA A 48 -23.08 3.75 16.90
CA ALA A 48 -22.12 4.59 17.60
C ALA A 48 -21.57 3.95 18.90
N LEU A 49 -22.42 3.25 19.66
CA LEU A 49 -22.02 2.57 20.90
C LEU A 49 -21.20 1.30 20.59
N GLU A 50 -21.54 0.56 19.54
CA GLU A 50 -20.77 -0.59 19.05
C GLU A 50 -19.39 -0.16 18.54
N SER A 51 -19.33 0.96 17.80
CA SER A 51 -18.08 1.57 17.35
C SER A 51 -17.18 2.00 18.52
N LEU A 52 -17.74 2.69 19.52
CA LEU A 52 -17.01 3.12 20.71
C LEU A 52 -16.54 1.94 21.58
N ARG A 53 -17.33 0.85 21.67
CA ARG A 53 -16.92 -0.40 22.35
C ARG A 53 -15.74 -1.06 21.64
N THR A 54 -15.82 -1.16 20.32
CA THR A 54 -14.75 -1.71 19.49
C THR A 54 -13.47 -0.87 19.62
N GLU A 55 -13.60 0.45 19.70
CA GLU A 55 -12.48 1.37 19.91
C GLU A 55 -11.89 1.25 21.32
N ASN A 56 -12.72 1.11 22.35
CA ASN A 56 -12.29 0.87 23.73
C ASN A 56 -11.52 -0.46 23.86
N GLU A 57 -11.97 -1.51 23.18
CA GLU A 57 -11.30 -2.81 23.15
C GLU A 57 -9.93 -2.74 22.45
N LYS A 58 -9.84 -2.03 21.32
CA LYS A 58 -8.57 -1.77 20.62
C LYS A 58 -7.59 -0.95 21.48
N LEU A 59 -8.08 0.02 22.25
CA LEU A 59 -7.25 0.80 23.16
C LEU A 59 -6.75 -0.03 24.35
N ARG A 60 -7.61 -0.88 24.95
CA ARG A 60 -7.20 -1.84 25.99
C ARG A 60 -6.15 -2.82 25.49
N TYR A 61 -6.26 -3.27 24.24
CA TYR A 61 -5.26 -4.12 23.61
C TYR A 61 -3.90 -3.38 23.45
N ARG A 62 -3.91 -2.12 22.99
CA ARG A 62 -2.70 -1.30 22.89
C ARG A 62 -2.06 -1.03 24.26
N LEU A 63 -2.88 -0.83 25.30
CA LEU A 63 -2.43 -0.66 26.68
C LEU A 63 -1.66 -1.88 27.18
N LEU A 64 -2.17 -3.08 26.90
CA LEU A 64 -1.51 -4.34 27.25
C LEU A 64 -0.11 -4.44 26.61
N HIS A 65 0.01 -4.02 25.35
CA HIS A 65 1.28 -4.02 24.63
C HIS A 65 2.26 -2.97 25.16
N LEU A 66 1.80 -1.76 25.52
CA LEU A 66 2.67 -0.76 26.15
C LEU A 66 3.16 -1.20 27.54
N ARG A 67 2.31 -1.86 28.34
CA ARG A 67 2.72 -2.42 29.63
C ARG A 67 3.82 -3.46 29.46
N ARG A 68 3.69 -4.34 28.47
CA ARG A 68 4.71 -5.36 28.13
C ARG A 68 6.02 -4.73 27.64
N ALA A 69 5.93 -3.74 26.76
CA ALA A 69 7.11 -3.03 26.26
C ALA A 69 7.85 -2.30 27.40
N LEU A 70 7.13 -1.64 28.30
CA LEU A 70 7.70 -0.98 29.47
C LEU A 70 8.39 -1.98 30.40
N GLN A 71 7.77 -3.13 30.62
CA GLN A 71 8.31 -4.19 31.47
C GLN A 71 9.58 -4.81 30.87
N ALA A 72 9.62 -4.99 29.55
CA ALA A 72 10.81 -5.45 28.83
C ALA A 72 11.97 -4.43 28.87
N GLU A 73 11.68 -3.14 28.70
CA GLU A 73 12.70 -2.08 28.80
C GLU A 73 13.25 -1.92 30.21
N ARG A 74 12.41 -2.04 31.24
CA ARG A 74 12.88 -2.02 32.64
C ARG A 74 13.77 -3.23 32.97
N ALA A 75 13.44 -4.41 32.43
CA ALA A 75 14.27 -5.61 32.57
C ALA A 75 15.62 -5.46 31.86
N LEU A 76 15.68 -4.72 30.75
CA LEU A 76 16.93 -4.40 30.04
C LEU A 76 17.78 -3.37 30.79
N GLU A 77 17.16 -2.37 31.42
CA GLU A 77 17.83 -1.38 32.27
C GLU A 77 18.42 -2.04 33.55
N GLU A 78 17.74 -3.04 34.11
CA GLU A 78 18.23 -3.82 35.26
C GLU A 78 19.35 -4.83 34.91
N ALA A 79 19.48 -5.23 33.64
CA ALA A 79 20.44 -6.24 33.19
C ALA A 79 21.81 -5.69 32.74
N ALA A 80 22.03 -4.38 32.74
CA ALA A 80 23.27 -3.76 32.28
C ALA A 80 24.28 -3.50 33.42
N PRO A 81 25.40 -4.24 33.54
CA PRO A 81 26.48 -3.86 34.44
C PRO A 81 27.28 -2.70 33.84
N GLY A 82 27.37 -1.59 34.58
CA GLY A 82 28.03 -0.37 34.13
C GLY A 82 29.52 -0.57 33.82
N LYS A 83 29.97 -0.06 32.66
CA LYS A 83 31.36 0.37 32.43
C LYS A 83 31.42 1.57 31.49
N CYS A 84 31.84 2.68 32.09
CA CYS A 84 32.49 3.82 31.46
C CYS A 84 33.86 3.39 30.89
N GLY A 85 34.24 3.85 29.69
CA GLY A 85 35.55 3.51 29.10
C GLY A 85 35.79 4.06 27.69
N THR A 86 36.36 5.27 27.65
CA THR A 86 37.22 5.90 26.61
C THR A 86 37.60 5.11 25.35
N ALA A 87 37.36 5.73 24.18
CA ALA A 87 37.90 5.32 22.88
C ALA A 87 39.35 5.79 22.66
N PRO A 88 40.20 5.02 21.94
CA PRO A 88 41.36 5.56 21.26
C PRO A 88 41.25 5.39 19.73
N GLY A 89 41.62 6.45 19.00
CA GLY A 89 41.67 6.49 17.54
C GLY A 89 42.88 5.79 16.92
N LYS A 90 42.84 5.65 15.58
CA LYS A 90 43.96 5.42 14.63
C LYS A 90 43.41 5.70 13.22
N ASN A 91 43.80 6.81 12.58
CA ASN A 91 44.96 7.02 11.70
C ASN A 91 45.07 6.09 10.48
N GLY A 92 45.20 6.73 9.31
CA GLY A 92 45.15 6.16 7.98
C GLY A 92 46.30 5.22 7.59
N ASN A 93 46.12 4.54 6.47
CA ASN A 93 47.02 4.71 5.32
C ASN A 93 46.39 4.20 4.02
N LYS A 94 46.41 5.07 3.01
CA LYS A 94 46.29 4.74 1.59
C LYS A 94 47.67 4.33 1.08
N ALA A 95 47.69 3.45 0.08
CA ALA A 95 48.31 3.62 -1.25
C ALA A 95 48.61 2.22 -1.87
N PRO A 96 49.08 2.13 -3.13
CA PRO A 96 48.23 2.10 -4.32
C PRO A 96 48.56 0.91 -5.23
N GLN A 97 47.75 0.60 -6.24
CA GLN A 97 48.32 -0.01 -7.46
C GLN A 97 47.46 0.19 -8.70
N THR A 98 48.20 0.43 -9.77
CA THR A 98 47.88 1.01 -11.07
C THR A 98 47.61 -0.06 -12.13
N THR A 99 46.74 0.31 -13.09
CA THR A 99 46.80 0.06 -14.54
C THR A 99 47.07 -1.38 -15.05
N ASN A 100 46.11 -1.93 -15.82
CA ASN A 100 46.30 -2.01 -17.28
C ASN A 100 45.02 -2.42 -18.03
N ARG A 101 44.83 -1.72 -19.15
CA ARG A 101 43.78 -1.84 -20.16
C ARG A 101 44.40 -2.61 -21.34
N ALA A 102 43.68 -3.57 -21.93
CA ALA A 102 43.96 -4.02 -23.29
C ALA A 102 42.71 -4.61 -23.93
N ASP A 103 42.35 -4.00 -25.07
CA ASP A 103 41.31 -4.39 -26.00
C ASP A 103 41.56 -5.74 -26.66
N LYS A 104 40.48 -6.40 -27.11
CA LYS A 104 40.46 -7.10 -28.41
C LYS A 104 39.05 -7.37 -28.91
N ALA A 105 38.85 -7.06 -30.19
CA ALA A 105 37.62 -7.11 -30.95
C ALA A 105 37.51 -8.40 -31.79
N VAL A 106 36.26 -8.86 -31.96
CA VAL A 106 35.56 -9.43 -33.15
C VAL A 106 36.21 -10.60 -33.94
N THR A 107 35.44 -11.70 -34.10
CA THR A 107 35.13 -12.32 -35.42
C THR A 107 34.00 -13.36 -35.32
N ALA A 108 33.07 -13.32 -36.27
CA ALA A 108 32.08 -14.37 -36.59
C ALA A 108 32.67 -15.36 -37.62
N PRO A 109 32.04 -16.53 -37.84
CA PRO A 109 31.33 -16.69 -39.11
C PRO A 109 30.03 -17.51 -39.07
N ASP A 110 29.21 -17.27 -40.10
CA ASP A 110 28.01 -18.00 -40.54
C ASP A 110 28.24 -19.48 -40.85
N THR A 111 27.19 -20.31 -40.68
CA THR A 111 26.61 -21.16 -41.75
C THR A 111 25.36 -21.92 -41.25
N LYS A 112 24.26 -21.82 -42.02
CA LYS A 112 23.09 -22.72 -41.96
C LYS A 112 23.39 -24.03 -42.70
N PRO A 113 22.59 -25.08 -42.44
CA PRO A 113 21.66 -25.49 -43.51
C PRO A 113 20.22 -25.79 -43.03
N LEU A 114 19.30 -25.58 -43.96
CA LEU A 114 17.91 -26.05 -43.94
C LEU A 114 17.87 -27.56 -44.17
N ASP A 115 16.97 -28.28 -43.50
CA ASP A 115 16.09 -29.19 -44.23
C ASP A 115 14.76 -29.54 -43.52
N LYS A 116 13.76 -29.79 -44.35
CA LYS A 116 12.36 -30.11 -44.03
C LYS A 116 12.21 -31.56 -43.54
N ASN A 117 11.32 -31.82 -42.57
CA ASN A 117 10.25 -32.81 -42.76
C ASN A 117 9.18 -32.89 -41.65
N LYS A 118 7.93 -32.93 -42.13
CA LYS A 118 6.73 -33.66 -41.69
C LYS A 118 6.24 -33.62 -40.23
N LYS A 119 5.04 -33.04 -40.12
CA LYS A 119 4.00 -33.33 -39.12
C LYS A 119 3.76 -34.84 -38.98
N GLU A 120 3.89 -35.34 -37.75
CA GLU A 120 3.10 -36.47 -37.25
C GLU A 120 2.40 -36.05 -35.95
N LYS A 121 1.07 -36.07 -35.98
CA LYS A 121 0.23 -36.00 -34.78
C LYS A 121 0.34 -37.34 -34.06
N LYS A 122 1.00 -37.37 -32.91
CA LYS A 122 0.75 -38.38 -31.87
C LYS A 122 0.08 -37.70 -30.68
N GLN A 123 -1.18 -38.06 -30.46
CA GLN A 123 -1.82 -37.92 -29.16
C GLN A 123 -1.10 -38.88 -28.20
N GLU A 124 -0.16 -38.37 -27.42
CA GLU A 124 0.28 -39.05 -26.21
C GLU A 124 -0.61 -38.59 -25.05
N LYS A 125 -1.35 -39.55 -24.49
CA LYS A 125 -1.86 -39.47 -23.13
C LYS A 125 -0.62 -39.36 -22.22
N THR A 126 -0.36 -38.17 -21.69
CA THR A 126 0.67 -37.98 -20.67
C THR A 126 0.16 -38.51 -19.34
N ASP A 127 0.81 -39.57 -18.87
CA ASP A 127 0.83 -39.94 -17.47
C ASP A 127 1.39 -38.76 -16.66
N GLY A 128 0.75 -38.44 -15.53
CA GLY A 128 1.04 -37.25 -14.73
C GLY A 128 2.33 -37.34 -13.93
N SER A 129 3.50 -37.31 -14.58
CA SER A 129 4.78 -37.15 -13.88
C SER A 129 4.99 -35.68 -13.51
N VAL A 130 5.27 -35.44 -12.22
CA VAL A 130 5.58 -34.12 -11.70
C VAL A 130 6.97 -33.73 -12.21
N LYS A 131 7.10 -32.56 -12.86
CA LYS A 131 8.42 -32.06 -13.28
C LYS A 131 9.19 -31.58 -12.06
N GLU A 132 10.25 -32.29 -11.70
CA GLU A 132 11.20 -31.90 -10.67
C GLU A 132 12.61 -32.39 -11.03
N LEU A 133 13.63 -31.88 -10.33
CA LEU A 133 14.99 -32.36 -10.49
C LEU A 133 15.08 -33.83 -10.06
N ASN A 134 15.72 -34.66 -10.88
CA ASN A 134 16.02 -36.04 -10.52
C ASN A 134 17.45 -36.39 -10.98
N PRO A 135 18.40 -36.62 -10.06
CA PRO A 135 18.24 -36.60 -8.61
C PRO A 135 18.05 -35.19 -8.04
N TRP A 136 17.47 -35.09 -6.84
CA TRP A 136 17.45 -33.84 -6.08
C TRP A 136 18.87 -33.33 -5.75
N PRO A 137 19.02 -32.02 -5.48
CA PRO A 137 20.29 -31.47 -5.06
C PRO A 137 20.90 -32.18 -3.83
N GLY A 138 22.18 -32.53 -3.90
CA GLY A 138 22.86 -33.32 -2.88
C GLY A 138 22.91 -32.68 -1.49
N TYR A 139 22.70 -31.36 -1.37
CA TYR A 139 22.63 -30.69 -0.07
C TYR A 139 21.40 -31.11 0.75
N ILE A 140 20.31 -31.54 0.10
CA ILE A 140 19.05 -31.91 0.77
C ILE A 140 19.28 -33.13 1.67
N SER A 141 19.92 -34.19 1.14
CA SER A 141 20.19 -35.41 1.91
C SER A 141 21.17 -35.18 3.06
N GLN A 142 22.22 -34.37 2.84
CA GLN A 142 23.18 -34.02 3.88
C GLN A 142 22.52 -33.24 5.04
N ARG A 143 21.67 -32.26 4.70
CA ARG A 143 20.92 -31.44 5.65
C ARG A 143 19.96 -32.29 6.49
N LEU A 144 19.24 -33.22 5.86
CA LEU A 144 18.31 -34.12 6.54
C LEU A 144 19.03 -35.07 7.51
N SER A 145 20.15 -35.66 7.10
CA SER A 145 20.93 -36.55 7.96
C SER A 145 21.40 -35.85 9.24
N LEU A 146 21.86 -34.60 9.12
CA LEU A 146 22.25 -33.80 10.28
C LEU A 146 21.04 -33.42 11.15
N TYR A 147 19.90 -33.08 10.55
CA TYR A 147 18.68 -32.77 11.30
C TYR A 147 18.18 -33.97 12.09
N ASP A 148 18.16 -35.17 11.51
CA ASP A 148 17.68 -36.37 12.19
C ASP A 148 18.55 -36.72 13.42
N GLN A 149 19.86 -36.42 13.38
CA GLN A 149 20.74 -36.55 14.55
C GLN A 149 20.35 -35.55 15.65
N LEU A 150 20.23 -34.27 15.30
CA LEU A 150 19.87 -33.20 16.24
C LEU A 150 18.46 -33.37 16.82
N LYS A 151 17.52 -33.89 16.02
CA LYS A 151 16.14 -34.17 16.44
C LYS A 151 16.10 -35.22 17.53
N LYS A 152 16.87 -36.31 17.40
CA LYS A 152 16.99 -37.35 18.44
C LYS A 152 17.51 -36.79 19.76
N GLU A 153 18.52 -35.92 19.70
CA GLU A 153 19.06 -35.24 20.89
C GLU A 153 18.02 -34.32 21.54
N SER A 154 17.34 -33.50 20.74
CA SER A 154 16.29 -32.60 21.20
C SER A 154 15.11 -33.36 21.82
N ASP A 155 14.68 -34.46 21.23
CA ASP A 155 13.58 -35.28 21.72
C ASP A 155 13.92 -35.96 23.05
N ALA A 156 15.16 -36.42 23.21
CA ALA A 156 15.62 -36.94 24.49
C ALA A 156 15.61 -35.86 25.59
N LEU A 157 15.99 -34.62 25.26
CA LEU A 157 15.93 -33.49 26.19
C LEU A 157 14.47 -33.13 26.56
N LEU A 158 13.58 -33.09 25.59
CA LEU A 158 12.15 -32.83 25.82
C LEU A 158 11.50 -33.93 26.66
N ALA A 159 11.81 -35.20 26.39
CA ALA A 159 11.34 -36.33 27.18
C ALA A 159 11.80 -36.23 28.64
N LYS A 160 13.05 -35.80 28.87
CA LYS A 160 13.58 -35.56 30.23
C LYS A 160 12.84 -34.43 30.95
N LYS A 161 12.51 -33.33 30.24
CA LYS A 161 11.71 -32.24 30.81
C LYS A 161 10.27 -32.68 31.12
N ALA A 162 9.65 -33.43 30.21
CA ALA A 162 8.31 -33.99 30.39
C ALA A 162 8.24 -34.98 31.58
N ALA A 163 9.30 -35.76 31.82
CA ALA A 163 9.40 -36.63 32.99
C ALA A 163 9.42 -35.84 34.32
N GLY A 164 9.98 -34.63 34.33
CA GLY A 164 9.92 -33.68 35.44
C GLY A 164 8.70 -32.75 35.43
N SER A 165 7.63 -33.11 34.72
CA SER A 165 6.45 -32.25 34.56
C SER A 165 5.77 -31.93 35.89
N ARG A 166 5.29 -30.69 36.00
CA ARG A 166 4.50 -30.18 37.13
C ARG A 166 3.11 -29.79 36.66
N PRO A 167 2.09 -29.83 37.54
CA PRO A 167 0.78 -29.27 37.22
C PRO A 167 0.89 -27.78 36.87
N ILE A 168 0.15 -27.35 35.85
CA ILE A 168 0.02 -25.95 35.44
C ILE A 168 -1.44 -25.57 35.27
N SER A 169 -1.75 -24.29 35.47
CA SER A 169 -3.06 -23.71 35.21
C SER A 169 -3.05 -22.93 33.90
N VAL A 170 -3.98 -23.26 33.01
CA VAL A 170 -4.15 -22.60 31.70
C VAL A 170 -5.45 -21.80 31.71
N GLU A 171 -5.36 -20.48 31.55
CA GLU A 171 -6.52 -19.60 31.51
C GLU A 171 -6.98 -19.38 30.06
N LEU A 172 -8.25 -19.65 29.79
CA LEU A 172 -8.89 -19.45 28.48
C LEU A 172 -9.51 -18.03 28.37
N PRO A 173 -9.87 -17.56 27.17
CA PRO A 173 -10.37 -16.20 26.98
C PRO A 173 -11.71 -15.91 27.69
N ASP A 174 -12.48 -16.95 28.01
CA ASP A 174 -13.73 -16.86 28.78
C ASP A 174 -13.51 -16.83 30.31
N GLY A 175 -12.25 -16.76 30.75
CA GLY A 175 -11.85 -16.75 32.16
C GLY A 175 -11.83 -18.13 32.81
N ARG A 176 -12.19 -19.21 32.08
CA ARG A 176 -12.10 -20.58 32.61
C ARG A 176 -10.65 -21.00 32.75
N LYS A 177 -10.35 -21.71 33.85
CA LYS A 177 -9.03 -22.30 34.10
C LYS A 177 -9.08 -23.81 33.88
N VAL A 178 -8.20 -24.30 33.01
CA VAL A 178 -8.05 -25.70 32.68
C VAL A 178 -6.74 -26.21 33.24
N ALA A 179 -6.74 -27.41 33.81
CA ALA A 179 -5.53 -28.04 34.34
C ALA A 179 -4.69 -28.63 33.19
N GLY A 180 -3.38 -28.40 33.23
CA GLY A 180 -2.42 -28.99 32.31
C GLY A 180 -1.18 -29.51 33.04
N LYS A 181 -0.24 -30.08 32.29
CA LYS A 181 1.08 -30.50 32.76
C LYS A 181 2.18 -29.80 31.95
N ALA A 182 3.11 -29.15 32.64
CA ALA A 182 4.25 -28.49 32.01
C ALA A 182 5.06 -29.48 31.15
N TRP A 183 5.50 -29.03 29.97
CA TRP A 183 6.24 -29.82 28.97
C TRP A 183 5.50 -31.04 28.39
N VAL A 184 4.20 -31.19 28.68
CA VAL A 184 3.37 -32.30 28.19
C VAL A 184 2.12 -31.79 27.49
N THR A 185 1.34 -30.92 28.14
CA THR A 185 0.10 -30.39 27.58
C THR A 185 0.40 -29.41 26.46
N THR A 186 -0.24 -29.57 25.31
CA THR A 186 -0.11 -28.66 24.16
C THR A 186 -1.40 -27.85 23.93
N PRO A 187 -1.32 -26.67 23.31
CA PRO A 187 -2.50 -25.93 22.86
C PRO A 187 -3.45 -26.78 22.00
N TYR A 188 -2.91 -27.66 21.15
CA TYR A 188 -3.73 -28.54 20.30
C TYR A 188 -4.55 -29.54 21.12
N GLN A 189 -3.95 -30.16 22.14
CA GLN A 189 -4.68 -31.10 23.02
C GLN A 189 -5.85 -30.38 23.72
N LEU A 190 -5.60 -29.19 24.27
CA LEU A 190 -6.64 -28.39 24.90
C LEU A 190 -7.73 -27.97 23.91
N ALA A 191 -7.37 -27.65 22.65
CA ALA A 191 -8.35 -27.36 21.61
C ALA A 191 -9.24 -28.59 21.30
N CYS A 192 -8.66 -29.79 21.24
CA CYS A 192 -9.41 -31.04 21.05
C CYS A 192 -10.36 -31.31 22.22
N ASP A 193 -9.90 -31.09 23.46
CA ASP A 193 -10.70 -31.27 24.67
C ASP A 193 -11.91 -30.32 24.72
N ILE A 194 -11.79 -29.12 24.15
CA ILE A 194 -12.90 -28.17 24.00
C ILE A 194 -13.86 -28.64 22.90
N SER A 195 -13.34 -28.85 21.68
CA SER A 195 -14.10 -29.48 20.59
C SER A 195 -13.20 -29.83 19.40
N GLN A 196 -13.52 -30.93 18.71
CA GLN A 196 -12.83 -31.30 17.47
C GLN A 196 -12.93 -30.20 16.39
N GLY A 197 -14.09 -29.52 16.30
CA GLY A 197 -14.28 -28.43 15.34
C GLY A 197 -13.37 -27.22 15.60
N LEU A 198 -13.07 -26.90 16.86
CA LEU A 198 -12.09 -25.86 17.20
C LEU A 198 -10.68 -26.30 16.80
N ALA A 199 -10.29 -27.53 17.15
CA ALA A 199 -8.97 -28.07 16.83
C ALA A 199 -8.71 -28.15 15.30
N ASP A 200 -9.72 -28.53 14.53
CA ASP A 200 -9.63 -28.65 13.08
C ASP A 200 -9.53 -27.29 12.38
N ASN A 201 -10.12 -26.24 12.95
CA ASN A 201 -10.07 -24.87 12.41
C ASN A 201 -8.95 -24.00 13.01
N ALA A 202 -8.30 -24.46 14.09
CA ALA A 202 -7.18 -23.76 14.71
C ALA A 202 -6.00 -23.66 13.73
N VAL A 203 -5.47 -22.45 13.57
CA VAL A 203 -4.29 -22.17 12.74
C VAL A 203 -3.05 -22.10 13.63
N ILE A 204 -3.13 -21.32 14.70
CA ILE A 204 -2.04 -21.12 15.66
C ILE A 204 -2.61 -20.82 17.06
N SER A 205 -1.77 -20.75 18.08
CA SER A 205 -2.16 -20.29 19.42
C SER A 205 -1.39 -19.05 19.86
N ARG A 206 -1.92 -18.34 20.84
CA ARG A 206 -1.24 -17.26 21.57
C ARG A 206 -1.12 -17.66 23.04
N VAL A 207 0.11 -17.71 23.55
CA VAL A 207 0.42 -18.09 24.93
C VAL A 207 1.08 -16.89 25.61
N ASN A 208 0.47 -16.38 26.68
CA ASN A 208 0.93 -15.17 27.39
C ASN A 208 1.12 -13.92 26.50
N GLY A 209 0.42 -13.88 25.37
CA GLY A 209 0.53 -12.79 24.39
C GLY A 209 1.45 -13.06 23.20
N GLU A 210 2.25 -14.12 23.24
CA GLU A 210 3.18 -14.50 22.17
C GLU A 210 2.59 -15.60 21.29
N LEU A 211 2.87 -15.56 19.98
CA LEU A 211 2.43 -16.61 19.06
C LEU A 211 3.19 -17.91 19.32
N TRP A 212 2.46 -19.03 19.31
CA TRP A 212 2.94 -20.32 19.81
C TRP A 212 2.41 -21.47 18.96
N ASP A 213 3.30 -22.38 18.53
CA ASP A 213 2.93 -23.56 17.73
C ASP A 213 1.92 -24.44 18.49
N LEU A 214 0.90 -24.94 17.79
CA LEU A 214 -0.16 -25.72 18.42
C LEU A 214 0.33 -27.02 19.07
N ASP A 215 1.40 -27.61 18.53
CA ASP A 215 2.03 -28.82 19.07
C ASP A 215 3.18 -28.54 20.06
N ARG A 216 3.54 -27.27 20.28
CA ARG A 216 4.60 -26.92 21.24
C ARG A 216 4.05 -27.03 22.67
N PRO A 217 4.65 -27.86 23.55
CA PRO A 217 4.18 -28.01 24.92
C PRO A 217 4.23 -26.72 25.72
N LEU A 218 3.25 -26.51 26.60
CA LEU A 218 3.19 -25.39 27.53
C LEU A 218 4.21 -25.59 28.66
N GLU A 219 4.97 -24.55 29.00
CA GLU A 219 6.12 -24.67 29.90
C GLU A 219 5.78 -24.29 31.36
N GLN A 220 4.72 -23.48 31.55
CA GLN A 220 4.30 -22.92 32.83
C GLN A 220 2.85 -22.46 32.77
N ASP A 221 2.33 -21.93 33.88
CA ASP A 221 1.02 -21.28 33.92
C ASP A 221 0.93 -20.16 32.87
N CYS A 222 -0.18 -20.13 32.15
CA CYS A 222 -0.33 -19.21 31.03
C CYS A 222 -1.77 -18.88 30.68
N SER A 223 -1.97 -17.74 30.01
CA SER A 223 -3.18 -17.48 29.24
C SER A 223 -3.05 -18.08 27.84
N LEU A 224 -4.06 -18.81 27.38
CA LEU A 224 -4.10 -19.45 26.07
C LEU A 224 -5.27 -18.91 25.23
N GLU A 225 -4.97 -18.51 24.01
CA GLU A 225 -5.94 -18.16 22.99
C GLU A 225 -5.70 -19.03 21.74
N ILE A 226 -6.76 -19.60 21.17
CA ILE A 226 -6.69 -20.38 19.93
C ILE A 226 -7.13 -19.48 18.77
N LEU A 227 -6.21 -19.23 17.82
CA LEU A 227 -6.45 -18.33 16.70
C LEU A 227 -6.84 -19.13 15.45
N ARG A 228 -7.87 -18.66 14.75
CA ARG A 228 -8.32 -19.20 13.46
C ARG A 228 -7.97 -18.22 12.34
N PHE A 229 -8.24 -18.61 11.09
CA PHE A 229 -7.86 -17.82 9.91
C PHE A 229 -8.55 -16.44 9.80
N ASP A 230 -9.55 -16.16 10.63
CA ASP A 230 -10.21 -14.85 10.74
C ASP A 230 -9.35 -13.79 11.47
N ASN A 231 -8.26 -14.20 12.13
CA ASN A 231 -7.34 -13.31 12.83
C ASN A 231 -6.11 -12.97 11.97
N GLU A 232 -5.66 -11.70 11.97
CA GLU A 232 -4.52 -11.22 11.18
C GLU A 232 -3.20 -11.94 11.51
N ASP A 233 -2.91 -12.19 12.79
CA ASP A 233 -1.69 -12.91 13.19
C ASP A 233 -1.72 -14.37 12.70
N ALA A 234 -2.89 -15.00 12.72
CA ALA A 234 -3.07 -16.34 12.21
C ALA A 234 -2.93 -16.40 10.68
N GLN A 235 -3.45 -15.40 9.94
CA GLN A 235 -3.26 -15.31 8.49
C GLN A 235 -1.77 -15.18 8.14
N ALA A 236 -1.03 -14.34 8.86
CA ALA A 236 0.41 -14.20 8.67
C ALA A 236 1.16 -15.53 8.88
N VAL A 237 0.88 -16.26 9.97
CA VAL A 237 1.47 -17.59 10.22
C VAL A 237 1.06 -18.62 9.16
N TYR A 238 -0.19 -18.58 8.72
CA TYR A 238 -0.72 -19.46 7.67
C TYR A 238 0.00 -19.25 6.33
N TRP A 239 0.14 -18.00 5.91
CA TRP A 239 0.86 -17.65 4.69
C TRP A 239 2.37 -17.89 4.81
N HIS A 240 2.95 -17.66 5.98
CA HIS A 240 4.34 -18.01 6.23
C HIS A 240 4.61 -19.51 6.08
N SER A 241 3.70 -20.35 6.58
CA SER A 241 3.75 -21.80 6.38
C SER A 241 3.57 -22.19 4.91
N SER A 242 2.74 -21.45 4.17
CA SER A 242 2.57 -21.65 2.73
C SER A 242 3.82 -21.24 1.94
N ALA A 243 4.57 -20.24 2.42
CA ALA A 243 5.87 -19.89 1.86
C ALA A 243 6.85 -21.06 1.97
N HIS A 244 6.89 -21.78 3.10
CA HIS A 244 7.74 -22.97 3.24
C HIS A 244 7.35 -24.08 2.24
N ILE A 245 6.06 -24.31 2.01
CA ILE A 245 5.60 -25.26 0.97
C ILE A 245 6.12 -24.86 -0.41
N LEU A 246 6.07 -23.56 -0.74
CA LEU A 246 6.63 -23.04 -1.98
C LEU A 246 8.16 -23.17 -2.01
N GLY A 247 8.85 -22.92 -0.90
CA GLY A 247 10.30 -23.07 -0.77
C GLY A 247 10.75 -24.51 -1.05
N GLU A 248 10.04 -25.51 -0.54
CA GLU A 248 10.30 -26.92 -0.85
C GLU A 248 10.14 -27.19 -2.35
N ALA A 249 9.03 -26.74 -2.94
CA ALA A 249 8.78 -26.89 -4.37
C ALA A 249 9.88 -26.23 -5.21
N MET A 250 10.38 -25.06 -4.78
CA MET A 250 11.46 -24.34 -5.45
C MET A 250 12.82 -25.05 -5.33
N GLU A 251 13.18 -25.62 -4.17
CA GLU A 251 14.39 -26.46 -4.03
C GLU A 251 14.32 -27.69 -4.95
N ARG A 252 13.16 -28.35 -5.01
CA ARG A 252 12.93 -29.54 -5.85
C ARG A 252 12.91 -29.22 -7.35
N PHE A 253 12.37 -28.07 -7.74
CA PHE A 253 12.21 -27.70 -9.15
C PHE A 253 13.45 -27.02 -9.74
N TYR A 254 14.05 -26.07 -9.01
CA TYR A 254 15.16 -25.26 -9.52
C TYR A 254 16.51 -25.58 -8.89
N GLY A 255 16.53 -26.12 -7.67
CA GLY A 255 17.78 -26.44 -6.95
C GLY A 255 18.61 -25.24 -6.49
N GLY A 256 18.04 -24.03 -6.51
CA GLY A 256 18.71 -22.79 -6.11
C GLY A 256 18.89 -22.62 -4.59
N CYS A 257 19.41 -21.46 -4.19
CA CYS A 257 19.56 -21.10 -2.78
C CYS A 257 18.38 -20.26 -2.29
N LEU A 258 17.55 -20.84 -1.42
CA LEU A 258 16.47 -20.12 -0.74
C LEU A 258 17.00 -18.97 0.11
N CYS A 259 16.32 -17.82 0.07
CA CYS A 259 16.68 -16.59 0.76
C CYS A 259 15.61 -16.22 1.81
N TYR A 260 14.70 -15.29 1.49
CA TYR A 260 13.63 -14.82 2.37
C TYR A 260 12.26 -15.31 1.90
N GLY A 261 11.44 -15.78 2.83
CA GLY A 261 10.06 -16.22 2.57
C GLY A 261 9.03 -15.68 3.56
N PRO A 262 8.85 -14.34 3.68
CA PRO A 262 7.93 -13.77 4.64
C PRO A 262 6.47 -13.83 4.15
N PRO A 263 5.51 -13.80 5.08
CA PRO A 263 4.14 -13.43 4.74
C PRO A 263 4.09 -11.94 4.37
N ILE A 264 3.11 -11.57 3.55
CA ILE A 264 2.78 -10.20 3.18
C ILE A 264 1.27 -9.98 3.36
N GLU A 265 0.84 -8.74 3.25
CA GLU A 265 -0.59 -8.43 3.18
C GLU A 265 -1.22 -9.20 2.00
N ASN A 266 -2.19 -10.06 2.30
CA ASN A 266 -2.86 -10.93 1.34
C ASN A 266 -1.93 -11.94 0.62
N GLY A 267 -1.02 -12.60 1.34
CA GLY A 267 -0.29 -13.75 0.80
C GLY A 267 1.13 -13.88 1.31
N PHE A 268 2.03 -14.35 0.46
CA PHE A 268 3.44 -14.54 0.76
C PHE A 268 4.28 -14.43 -0.51
N TYR A 269 5.60 -14.31 -0.33
CA TYR A 269 6.54 -14.57 -1.41
C TYR A 269 7.70 -15.44 -0.93
N TYR A 270 8.46 -15.99 -1.86
CA TYR A 270 9.73 -16.62 -1.57
C TYR A 270 10.80 -16.18 -2.57
N ASP A 271 11.94 -15.72 -2.03
CA ASP A 271 13.13 -15.34 -2.78
C ASP A 271 14.10 -16.51 -2.91
N MET A 272 14.63 -16.71 -4.10
CA MET A 272 15.66 -17.70 -4.37
C MET A 272 16.71 -17.15 -5.31
N PHE A 273 17.95 -17.44 -5.00
CA PHE A 273 19.07 -17.20 -5.89
C PHE A 273 19.25 -18.39 -6.83
N LEU A 274 19.26 -18.10 -8.13
CA LEU A 274 19.55 -19.05 -9.20
C LEU A 274 20.90 -18.74 -9.81
N ASP A 275 21.76 -19.75 -9.91
CA ASP A 275 23.05 -19.60 -10.55
C ASP A 275 22.91 -19.60 -12.08
N GLY A 276 23.75 -18.80 -12.76
CA GLY A 276 23.84 -18.72 -14.22
C GLY A 276 22.59 -18.20 -14.95
N GLN A 277 22.27 -16.90 -14.84
CA GLN A 277 21.23 -16.15 -15.60
C GLN A 277 19.85 -16.83 -15.80
N LYS A 278 19.54 -17.90 -15.07
CA LYS A 278 18.23 -18.57 -15.11
C LYS A 278 17.22 -17.71 -14.36
N GLY A 279 16.09 -17.43 -15.02
CA GLY A 279 14.96 -16.71 -14.45
C GLY A 279 13.77 -17.62 -14.23
N VAL A 280 12.81 -17.16 -13.43
CA VAL A 280 11.50 -17.81 -13.29
C VAL A 280 10.57 -17.34 -14.41
N SER A 281 9.82 -18.25 -15.02
CA SER A 281 8.80 -17.92 -16.03
C SER A 281 7.39 -18.21 -15.53
N SER A 282 6.40 -17.40 -15.95
CA SER A 282 4.98 -17.63 -15.63
C SER A 282 4.44 -18.94 -16.21
N THR A 283 5.10 -19.52 -17.22
CA THR A 283 4.75 -20.84 -17.78
C THR A 283 5.01 -21.99 -16.81
N GLU A 284 5.85 -21.77 -15.79
CA GLU A 284 6.26 -22.79 -14.80
C GLU A 284 5.34 -22.82 -13.58
N PHE A 285 4.42 -21.85 -13.44
CA PHE A 285 3.54 -21.75 -12.27
C PHE A 285 2.67 -22.99 -12.09
N GLY A 286 2.18 -23.60 -13.18
CA GLY A 286 1.39 -24.83 -13.11
C GLY A 286 2.18 -26.03 -12.60
N ASP A 287 3.46 -26.13 -12.95
CA ASP A 287 4.36 -27.20 -12.51
C ASP A 287 4.68 -27.03 -11.00
N LEU A 288 5.00 -25.80 -10.57
CA LEU A 288 5.24 -25.47 -9.15
C LEU A 288 3.99 -25.66 -8.28
N GLU A 289 2.81 -25.25 -8.74
CA GLU A 289 1.54 -25.48 -8.04
C GLU A 289 1.24 -26.97 -7.90
N THR A 290 1.61 -27.79 -8.89
CA THR A 290 1.45 -29.25 -8.84
C THR A 290 2.36 -29.86 -7.77
N LEU A 291 3.62 -29.42 -7.69
CA LEU A 291 4.53 -29.80 -6.59
C LEU A 291 3.99 -29.40 -5.21
N CYS A 292 3.54 -28.16 -5.06
CA CYS A 292 2.93 -27.68 -3.81
C CYS A 292 1.73 -28.54 -3.40
N LYS A 293 0.88 -28.93 -4.36
CA LYS A 293 -0.26 -29.83 -4.11
C LYS A 293 0.18 -31.21 -3.63
N THR A 294 1.29 -31.75 -4.15
CA THR A 294 1.87 -33.01 -3.67
C THR A 294 2.31 -32.88 -2.21
N VAL A 295 3.08 -31.83 -1.87
CA VAL A 295 3.52 -31.53 -0.50
C VAL A 295 2.34 -31.36 0.47
N VAL A 296 1.27 -30.70 0.05
CA VAL A 296 0.03 -30.55 0.84
C VAL A 296 -0.67 -31.89 1.07
N LYS A 297 -0.73 -32.77 0.06
CA LYS A 297 -1.35 -34.10 0.17
C LYS A 297 -0.60 -35.01 1.14
N GLU A 298 0.72 -34.88 1.22
CA GLU A 298 1.57 -35.64 2.15
C GLU A 298 1.32 -35.29 3.62
N LYS A 299 0.69 -34.14 3.91
CA LYS A 299 0.43 -33.64 5.28
C LYS A 299 1.70 -33.63 6.14
N GLN A 300 2.81 -33.20 5.56
CA GLN A 300 4.10 -33.13 6.24
C GLN A 300 3.98 -32.25 7.50
N PRO A 301 4.46 -32.70 8.67
CA PRO A 301 4.43 -31.90 9.90
C PRO A 301 5.49 -30.80 9.86
N PHE A 302 5.19 -29.67 10.52
CA PHE A 302 6.18 -28.63 10.78
C PHE A 302 6.87 -28.90 12.12
N GLU A 303 8.15 -29.28 12.06
CA GLU A 303 8.92 -29.68 13.23
C GLU A 303 9.93 -28.59 13.61
N ARG A 304 9.68 -27.95 14.76
CA ARG A 304 10.55 -26.91 15.33
C ARG A 304 11.76 -27.53 16.03
N LEU A 305 12.94 -26.98 15.82
CA LEU A 305 14.14 -27.32 16.58
C LEU A 305 14.97 -26.06 16.88
N GLU A 306 15.52 -25.97 18.10
CA GLU A 306 16.45 -24.91 18.49
C GLU A 306 17.89 -25.42 18.43
N ILE A 307 18.72 -24.79 17.58
CA ILE A 307 20.06 -25.27 17.22
C ILE A 307 21.09 -24.15 17.46
N SER A 308 22.32 -24.52 17.83
CA SER A 308 23.43 -23.58 17.92
C SER A 308 23.78 -22.96 16.55
N LYS A 309 24.19 -21.70 16.57
CA LYS A 309 24.61 -20.96 15.37
C LYS A 309 25.73 -21.69 14.60
N GLU A 310 26.68 -22.30 15.30
CA GLU A 310 27.79 -23.05 14.70
C GLU A 310 27.33 -24.27 13.91
N THR A 311 26.39 -25.05 14.45
CA THR A 311 25.83 -26.22 13.77
C THR A 311 25.00 -25.80 12.56
N LEU A 312 24.28 -24.69 12.65
CA LEU A 312 23.52 -24.13 11.53
C LEU A 312 24.42 -23.63 10.39
N LEU A 313 25.56 -23.01 10.70
CA LEU A 313 26.55 -22.63 9.69
C LEU A 313 27.13 -23.85 8.96
N LYS A 314 27.29 -24.98 9.66
CA LYS A 314 27.66 -26.27 9.02
C LYS A 314 26.52 -26.80 8.14
N MET A 315 25.30 -26.79 8.65
CA MET A 315 24.09 -27.27 7.96
C MET A 315 23.83 -26.52 6.66
N PHE A 316 23.94 -25.19 6.68
CA PHE A 316 23.64 -24.30 5.55
C PHE A 316 24.88 -23.89 4.75
N LYS A 317 26.01 -24.59 4.88
CA LYS A 317 27.29 -24.25 4.20
C LYS A 317 27.14 -24.05 2.68
N TYR A 318 26.21 -24.77 2.05
CA TYR A 318 25.92 -24.66 0.62
C TYR A 318 25.18 -23.35 0.25
N ASN A 319 24.47 -22.73 1.20
CA ASN A 319 23.63 -21.56 0.98
C ASN A 319 24.26 -20.31 1.61
N LYS A 320 25.00 -19.55 0.79
CA LYS A 320 25.68 -18.32 1.21
C LYS A 320 24.75 -17.30 1.86
N PHE A 321 23.48 -17.25 1.47
CA PHE A 321 22.51 -16.28 1.98
C PHE A 321 22.05 -16.61 3.39
N LYS A 322 21.76 -17.89 3.68
CA LYS A 322 21.43 -18.35 5.03
C LYS A 322 22.63 -18.16 5.98
N CYS A 323 23.85 -18.40 5.50
CA CYS A 323 25.07 -18.10 6.26
C CYS A 323 25.24 -16.60 6.54
N ARG A 324 24.98 -15.71 5.58
CA ARG A 324 24.98 -14.25 5.81
C ARG A 324 23.94 -13.86 6.88
N ILE A 325 22.71 -14.36 6.77
CA ILE A 325 21.65 -14.11 7.78
C ILE A 325 22.09 -14.55 9.18
N LEU A 326 22.66 -15.76 9.30
CA LEU A 326 23.18 -16.25 10.58
C LEU A 326 24.27 -15.34 11.14
N ASN A 327 25.21 -14.89 10.31
CA ASN A 327 26.32 -14.07 10.78
C ASN A 327 25.91 -12.65 11.15
N GLU A 328 25.04 -12.03 10.37
CA GLU A 328 24.69 -10.60 10.48
C GLU A 328 23.47 -10.35 11.39
N LYS A 329 22.48 -11.25 11.41
CA LYS A 329 21.18 -11.02 12.06
C LYS A 329 20.92 -11.88 13.30
N VAL A 330 21.66 -12.97 13.48
CA VAL A 330 21.55 -13.82 14.68
C VAL A 330 22.63 -13.46 15.68
N THR A 331 22.23 -12.73 16.71
CA THR A 331 23.09 -12.28 17.82
C THR A 331 23.08 -13.24 19.01
N THR A 332 22.18 -14.24 19.02
CA THR A 332 22.05 -15.24 20.08
C THR A 332 22.90 -16.49 19.80
N PRO A 333 23.31 -17.26 20.82
CA PRO A 333 24.06 -18.51 20.65
C PRO A 333 23.27 -19.59 19.89
N THR A 334 21.95 -19.61 20.08
CA THR A 334 21.01 -20.53 19.43
C THR A 334 19.97 -19.76 18.62
N THR A 335 19.40 -20.41 17.61
CA THR A 335 18.22 -19.95 16.89
C THR A 335 17.44 -21.16 16.39
N THR A 336 16.23 -20.93 15.91
CA THR A 336 15.32 -21.99 15.50
C THR A 336 15.40 -22.30 14.02
N VAL A 337 15.13 -23.56 13.70
CA VAL A 337 14.82 -24.05 12.35
C VAL A 337 13.49 -24.80 12.37
N TYR A 338 12.86 -24.84 11.21
CA TYR A 338 11.69 -25.69 10.98
C TYR A 338 11.96 -26.67 9.86
N ARG A 339 11.65 -27.94 10.11
CA ARG A 339 11.57 -28.96 9.07
C ARG A 339 10.12 -29.11 8.60
N CYS A 340 9.94 -29.22 7.29
CA CYS A 340 8.69 -29.61 6.64
C CYS A 340 9.06 -30.59 5.54
N GLY A 341 8.85 -31.89 5.79
CA GLY A 341 9.30 -32.94 4.87
C GLY A 341 10.82 -32.86 4.59
N PRO A 342 11.24 -32.74 3.31
CA PRO A 342 12.65 -32.59 2.95
C PRO A 342 13.21 -31.16 3.14
N LEU A 343 12.34 -30.15 3.29
CA LEU A 343 12.76 -28.77 3.54
C LEU A 343 13.16 -28.61 5.01
N ILE A 344 14.33 -27.97 5.23
CA ILE A 344 14.73 -27.45 6.55
C ILE A 344 15.14 -26.00 6.34
N ASP A 345 14.45 -25.09 7.03
CA ASP A 345 14.62 -23.67 6.84
C ASP A 345 14.92 -22.92 8.15
N LEU A 346 15.74 -21.88 8.05
CA LEU A 346 16.06 -20.96 9.13
C LEU A 346 14.88 -20.02 9.34
N CYS A 347 14.12 -20.27 10.40
CA CYS A 347 12.87 -19.60 10.65
C CYS A 347 12.59 -19.52 12.15
N ARG A 348 12.13 -18.34 12.62
CA ARG A 348 11.70 -18.12 14.01
C ARG A 348 10.36 -18.77 14.33
N GLY A 349 9.55 -19.00 13.30
CA GLY A 349 8.18 -19.48 13.40
C GLY A 349 7.24 -18.43 14.02
N PRO A 350 6.06 -18.86 14.48
CA PRO A 350 5.59 -20.26 14.45
C PRO A 350 5.01 -20.68 13.09
N HIS A 351 4.60 -21.94 12.97
CA HIS A 351 3.97 -22.52 11.78
C HIS A 351 2.66 -23.25 12.09
N VAL A 352 1.86 -23.50 11.04
CA VAL A 352 0.71 -24.42 11.13
C VAL A 352 1.19 -25.84 11.42
N ARG A 353 0.34 -26.70 11.99
CA ARG A 353 0.74 -28.07 12.40
C ARG A 353 1.32 -28.91 11.27
N HIS A 354 0.68 -28.88 10.10
CA HIS A 354 1.10 -29.67 8.95
C HIS A 354 0.62 -29.03 7.63
N THR A 355 1.29 -29.36 6.52
CA THR A 355 1.02 -28.79 5.19
C THR A 355 -0.43 -28.98 4.72
N GLY A 356 -1.06 -30.09 5.12
CA GLY A 356 -2.48 -30.37 4.82
C GLY A 356 -3.49 -29.39 5.42
N LYS A 357 -3.09 -28.45 6.29
CA LYS A 357 -3.93 -27.32 6.71
C LYS A 357 -4.13 -26.31 5.58
N ILE A 358 -3.18 -26.26 4.65
CA ILE A 358 -3.28 -25.45 3.44
C ILE A 358 -4.16 -26.17 2.42
N LYS A 359 -5.34 -25.62 2.08
CA LYS A 359 -6.29 -26.31 1.18
C LYS A 359 -6.25 -25.78 -0.25
N ALA A 360 -6.20 -24.46 -0.40
CA ALA A 360 -6.14 -23.80 -1.69
C ALA A 360 -4.88 -22.93 -1.74
N LEU A 361 -4.09 -23.04 -2.81
CA LEU A 361 -2.87 -22.28 -3.02
C LEU A 361 -2.78 -21.90 -4.49
N LYS A 362 -2.38 -20.66 -4.76
CA LYS A 362 -2.20 -20.10 -6.10
C LYS A 362 -0.90 -19.31 -6.19
N ILE A 363 -0.10 -19.59 -7.22
CA ILE A 363 1.03 -18.77 -7.62
C ILE A 363 0.55 -17.81 -8.71
N TYR A 364 0.77 -16.51 -8.51
CA TYR A 364 0.13 -15.49 -9.38
C TYR A 364 1.10 -14.47 -9.98
N LYS A 365 2.32 -14.36 -9.47
CA LYS A 365 3.30 -13.38 -9.94
C LYS A 365 4.71 -13.85 -9.63
N ASN A 366 5.66 -13.49 -10.50
CA ASN A 366 7.09 -13.51 -10.21
C ASN A 366 7.70 -12.13 -10.47
N SER A 367 8.83 -11.84 -9.83
CA SER A 367 9.61 -10.63 -10.07
C SER A 367 11.10 -10.88 -9.79
N SER A 368 11.93 -9.91 -10.13
CA SER A 368 13.34 -9.87 -9.73
C SER A 368 13.53 -8.85 -8.61
N THR A 369 14.43 -9.12 -7.67
CA THR A 369 14.81 -8.18 -6.60
C THR A 369 16.31 -8.29 -6.33
N TYR A 370 16.87 -7.35 -5.58
CA TYR A 370 18.26 -7.41 -5.14
C TYR A 370 18.33 -7.81 -3.67
N TRP A 371 19.42 -8.50 -3.28
CA TRP A 371 19.69 -8.79 -1.89
C TRP A 371 19.66 -7.50 -1.05
N GLU A 372 18.82 -7.46 -0.02
CA GLU A 372 18.55 -6.28 0.83
C GLU A 372 18.17 -5.00 0.07
N GLY A 373 17.64 -5.13 -1.15
CA GLY A 373 17.26 -3.98 -1.99
C GLY A 373 18.44 -3.21 -2.56
N ARG A 374 19.66 -3.72 -2.44
CA ARG A 374 20.91 -3.09 -2.85
C ARG A 374 21.29 -3.47 -4.28
N SER A 375 21.22 -2.53 -5.22
CA SER A 375 21.46 -2.80 -6.65
C SER A 375 22.88 -3.27 -7.00
N ASP A 376 23.83 -3.08 -6.09
CA ASP A 376 25.22 -3.57 -6.18
C ASP A 376 25.39 -5.04 -5.72
N MET A 377 24.32 -5.67 -5.21
CA MET A 377 24.34 -7.04 -4.67
C MET A 377 23.65 -8.06 -5.60
N GLU A 378 23.66 -9.34 -5.21
CA GLU A 378 23.11 -10.41 -6.05
C GLU A 378 21.61 -10.26 -6.33
N THR A 379 21.23 -10.52 -7.58
CA THR A 379 19.85 -10.57 -8.04
C THR A 379 19.17 -11.87 -7.62
N LEU A 380 17.96 -11.77 -7.05
CA LEU A 380 17.13 -12.87 -6.59
C LEU A 380 15.86 -12.97 -7.43
N GLN A 381 15.37 -14.19 -7.62
CA GLN A 381 14.06 -14.45 -8.20
C GLN A 381 13.02 -14.56 -7.08
N ARG A 382 11.98 -13.73 -7.14
CA ARG A 382 10.87 -13.69 -6.19
C ARG A 382 9.63 -14.32 -6.80
N ILE A 383 9.03 -15.29 -6.13
CA ILE A 383 7.74 -15.88 -6.52
C ILE A 383 6.68 -15.54 -5.47
N TYR A 384 5.55 -14.99 -5.90
CA TYR A 384 4.42 -14.63 -5.05
C TYR A 384 3.34 -15.70 -5.09
N GLY A 385 2.81 -16.03 -3.91
CA GLY A 385 1.72 -16.96 -3.74
C GLY A 385 0.68 -16.44 -2.74
N ILE A 386 -0.52 -16.99 -2.85
CA ILE A 386 -1.58 -16.80 -1.86
C ILE A 386 -2.22 -18.15 -1.57
N SER A 387 -2.71 -18.32 -0.34
CA SER A 387 -3.37 -19.54 0.09
C SER A 387 -4.51 -19.28 1.07
N PHE A 388 -5.45 -20.22 1.12
CA PHE A 388 -6.68 -20.14 1.90
C PHE A 388 -7.08 -21.49 2.50
N PRO A 389 -7.78 -21.50 3.66
CA PRO A 389 -8.25 -22.72 4.32
C PRO A 389 -9.36 -23.43 3.54
N ASP A 390 -9.96 -22.79 2.54
CA ASP A 390 -10.91 -23.41 1.63
C ASP A 390 -10.83 -22.83 0.20
N SER A 391 -11.37 -23.58 -0.76
CA SER A 391 -11.34 -23.21 -2.18
C SER A 391 -12.35 -22.14 -2.57
N LYS A 392 -13.36 -21.83 -1.74
CA LYS A 392 -14.32 -20.75 -2.03
C LYS A 392 -13.65 -19.40 -1.84
N MET A 393 -12.89 -19.22 -0.75
CA MET A 393 -12.09 -18.01 -0.52
C MET A 393 -11.10 -17.74 -1.65
N LEU A 394 -10.46 -18.78 -2.20
CA LEU A 394 -9.57 -18.61 -3.36
C LEU A 394 -10.34 -18.10 -4.59
N LYS A 395 -11.52 -18.66 -4.89
CA LYS A 395 -12.35 -18.21 -6.02
C LYS A 395 -12.84 -16.77 -5.84
N GLU A 396 -13.20 -16.39 -4.61
CA GLU A 396 -13.57 -15.02 -4.28
C GLU A 396 -12.40 -14.06 -4.48
N TRP A 397 -11.20 -14.44 -4.05
CA TRP A 397 -9.98 -13.69 -4.30
C TRP A 397 -9.67 -13.58 -5.80
N GLU A 398 -9.79 -14.67 -6.58
CA GLU A 398 -9.59 -14.67 -8.03
C GLU A 398 -10.56 -13.73 -8.73
N ARG A 399 -11.85 -13.77 -8.37
CA ARG A 399 -12.87 -12.84 -8.88
C ARG A 399 -12.49 -11.39 -8.57
N PHE A 400 -12.04 -11.12 -7.34
CA PHE A 400 -11.62 -9.78 -6.94
C PHE A 400 -10.38 -9.30 -7.73
N GLN A 401 -9.40 -10.19 -7.99
CA GLN A 401 -8.24 -9.86 -8.82
C GLN A 401 -8.64 -9.59 -10.27
N GLU A 402 -9.62 -10.32 -10.82
CA GLU A 402 -10.13 -10.08 -12.16
C GLU A 402 -10.86 -8.72 -12.26
N GLU A 403 -11.72 -8.41 -11.27
CA GLU A 403 -12.37 -7.11 -11.14
C GLU A 403 -11.32 -5.98 -11.03
N ALA A 404 -10.28 -6.17 -10.22
CA ALA A 404 -9.17 -5.22 -10.07
C ALA A 404 -8.39 -5.01 -11.38
N LYS A 405 -8.09 -6.08 -12.10
CA LYS A 405 -7.41 -6.02 -13.41
C LYS A 405 -8.25 -5.30 -14.46
N ASN A 406 -9.57 -5.44 -14.42
CA ASN A 406 -10.47 -4.73 -15.32
C ASN A 406 -10.60 -3.25 -14.98
N ARG A 407 -10.36 -2.87 -13.73
CA ARG A 407 -10.38 -1.48 -13.26
C ARG A 407 -9.03 -0.76 -13.42
N ASP A 408 -7.94 -1.48 -13.68
CA ASP A 408 -6.60 -0.92 -13.79
C ASP A 408 -6.53 0.29 -14.74
N HIS A 409 -6.14 1.45 -14.21
CA HIS A 409 -6.08 2.70 -14.96
C HIS A 409 -5.17 2.62 -16.19
N ARG A 410 -4.17 1.72 -16.22
CA ARG A 410 -3.28 1.55 -17.37
C ARG A 410 -3.99 0.87 -18.53
N LYS A 411 -4.85 -0.11 -18.22
CA LYS A 411 -5.69 -0.78 -19.21
C LYS A 411 -6.74 0.18 -19.74
N ILE A 412 -7.50 0.80 -18.83
CA ILE A 412 -8.58 1.74 -19.19
C ILE A 412 -8.01 2.97 -19.90
N GLY A 413 -6.90 3.52 -19.41
CA GLY A 413 -6.23 4.67 -20.01
C GLY A 413 -5.78 4.42 -21.45
N LYS A 414 -5.37 3.19 -21.76
CA LYS A 414 -5.10 2.76 -23.14
C LYS A 414 -6.40 2.59 -23.94
N ASP A 415 -7.38 1.86 -23.41
CA ASP A 415 -8.64 1.56 -24.10
C ASP A 415 -9.47 2.82 -24.41
N GLN A 416 -9.36 3.86 -23.58
CA GLN A 416 -10.03 5.15 -23.76
C GLN A 416 -9.14 6.23 -24.41
N GLU A 417 -7.89 5.90 -24.72
CA GLU A 417 -6.90 6.82 -25.32
C GLU A 417 -6.70 8.07 -24.46
N LEU A 418 -6.55 7.90 -23.14
CA LEU A 418 -6.33 8.98 -22.19
C LEU A 418 -4.86 9.39 -22.13
N PHE A 419 -3.96 8.42 -22.13
CA PHE A 419 -2.53 8.66 -22.02
C PHE A 419 -1.68 7.49 -22.48
N PHE A 420 -0.39 7.75 -22.71
CA PHE A 420 0.63 6.73 -22.91
C PHE A 420 1.96 7.12 -22.24
N PHE A 421 2.91 6.17 -22.21
CA PHE A 421 4.27 6.37 -21.73
C PHE A 421 5.26 5.94 -22.82
N HIS A 422 6.44 6.56 -22.83
CA HIS A 422 7.49 6.27 -23.81
C HIS A 422 8.85 6.12 -23.12
N ASP A 423 9.69 5.20 -23.60
CA ASP A 423 10.99 4.87 -22.99
C ASP A 423 12.00 6.02 -23.03
N LEU A 424 11.80 6.99 -23.92
CA LEU A 424 12.61 8.23 -23.97
C LEU A 424 12.31 9.19 -22.81
N SER A 425 11.20 9.02 -22.10
CA SER A 425 10.91 9.78 -20.88
C SER A 425 10.21 8.89 -19.84
N PRO A 426 10.92 7.90 -19.26
CA PRO A 426 10.33 6.94 -18.32
C PRO A 426 9.71 7.66 -17.13
N GLY A 427 8.49 7.26 -16.76
CA GLY A 427 7.78 7.85 -15.63
C GLY A 427 7.26 9.27 -15.89
N SER A 428 7.31 9.77 -17.12
CA SER A 428 6.62 11.00 -17.53
C SER A 428 5.50 10.64 -18.49
N CYS A 429 4.28 11.05 -18.15
CA CYS A 429 3.09 10.69 -18.89
C CYS A 429 2.85 11.63 -20.09
N PHE A 430 2.46 11.06 -21.23
CA PHE A 430 1.91 11.80 -22.36
C PHE A 430 0.39 11.74 -22.27
N PHE A 431 -0.23 12.84 -21.84
CA PHE A 431 -1.69 12.97 -21.88
C PHE A 431 -2.16 13.23 -23.31
N MET A 432 -3.03 12.36 -23.81
CA MET A 432 -3.74 12.51 -25.07
C MET A 432 -4.91 13.49 -24.90
N PRO A 433 -5.56 14.00 -25.96
CA PRO A 433 -6.59 15.04 -25.85
C PRO A 433 -7.67 14.76 -24.80
N ARG A 434 -8.14 13.50 -24.70
CA ARG A 434 -9.15 13.10 -23.71
C ARG A 434 -8.62 13.04 -22.28
N GLY A 435 -7.38 12.58 -22.08
CA GLY A 435 -6.75 12.64 -20.76
C GLY A 435 -6.43 14.07 -20.32
N ALA A 436 -6.00 14.91 -21.26
CA ALA A 436 -5.76 16.34 -21.02
C ALA A 436 -7.07 17.08 -20.65
N TYR A 437 -8.21 16.72 -21.25
CA TYR A 437 -9.51 17.25 -20.84
C TYR A 437 -9.79 16.97 -19.35
N ILE A 438 -9.63 15.72 -18.91
CA ILE A 438 -9.82 15.31 -17.51
C ILE A 438 -8.84 16.10 -16.61
N TYR A 439 -7.57 16.17 -17.01
CA TYR A 439 -6.52 16.89 -16.31
C TYR A 439 -6.89 18.36 -16.06
N ASN A 440 -7.28 19.06 -17.13
CA ASN A 440 -7.64 20.47 -17.07
C ASN A 440 -8.92 20.68 -16.25
N THR A 441 -9.92 19.83 -16.44
CA THR A 441 -11.18 19.89 -15.69
C THR A 441 -10.96 19.74 -14.17
N LEU A 442 -10.07 18.85 -13.74
CA LEU A 442 -9.70 18.71 -12.32
C LEU A 442 -8.94 19.93 -11.81
N THR A 443 -8.01 20.45 -12.62
CA THR A 443 -7.21 21.63 -12.26
C THR A 443 -8.10 22.87 -12.11
N GLU A 444 -9.02 23.09 -13.06
CA GLU A 444 -10.00 24.18 -13.05
C GLU A 444 -10.95 24.07 -11.85
N PHE A 445 -11.43 22.86 -11.53
CA PHE A 445 -12.23 22.64 -10.33
C PHE A 445 -11.51 23.12 -9.07
N ILE A 446 -10.25 22.75 -8.90
CA ILE A 446 -9.49 23.16 -7.72
C ILE A 446 -9.19 24.66 -7.72
N ARG A 447 -8.90 25.26 -8.89
CA ARG A 447 -8.74 26.71 -9.02
C ARG A 447 -10.00 27.47 -8.61
N ASP A 448 -11.19 27.01 -8.99
CA ASP A 448 -12.45 27.62 -8.54
C ASP A 448 -12.56 27.64 -7.01
N GLU A 449 -12.17 26.54 -6.37
CA GLU A 449 -12.18 26.43 -4.92
C GLU A 449 -11.10 27.29 -4.24
N TYR A 450 -9.96 27.52 -4.91
CA TYR A 450 -8.92 28.46 -4.48
C TYR A 450 -9.42 29.89 -4.41
N TRP A 451 -10.09 30.36 -5.47
CA TRP A 451 -10.69 31.69 -5.51
C TRP A 451 -11.70 31.90 -4.39
N ARG A 452 -12.59 30.92 -4.17
CA ARG A 452 -13.59 30.97 -3.08
C ARG A 452 -12.98 31.02 -1.68
N ARG A 453 -11.76 30.53 -1.51
CA ARG A 453 -11.06 30.42 -0.21
C ARG A 453 -9.92 31.44 -0.05
N GLY A 454 -9.80 32.39 -0.98
CA GLY A 454 -8.80 33.46 -0.91
C GLY A 454 -7.36 32.96 -1.06
N PHE A 455 -7.14 31.88 -1.82
CA PHE A 455 -5.81 31.50 -2.30
C PHE A 455 -5.43 32.36 -3.51
N GLN A 456 -4.16 32.73 -3.60
CA GLN A 456 -3.58 33.43 -4.73
C GLN A 456 -2.71 32.45 -5.52
N GLU A 457 -3.11 32.16 -6.76
CA GLU A 457 -2.32 31.30 -7.64
C GLU A 457 -1.05 32.05 -8.09
N VAL A 458 0.10 31.38 -7.99
CA VAL A 458 1.41 31.88 -8.36
C VAL A 458 2.10 30.93 -9.33
N ALA A 459 3.08 31.44 -10.08
CA ALA A 459 3.95 30.64 -10.92
C ALA A 459 5.40 30.81 -10.45
N SER A 460 6.09 29.69 -10.22
CA SER A 460 7.48 29.67 -9.76
C SER A 460 8.39 28.93 -10.76
N PRO A 461 9.70 29.28 -10.85
CA PRO A 461 10.65 28.57 -11.70
C PRO A 461 10.68 27.05 -11.49
N ASN A 462 11.11 26.31 -12.51
CA ASN A 462 11.29 24.86 -12.44
C ASN A 462 12.71 24.43 -12.07
N ILE A 463 13.69 25.32 -12.27
CA ILE A 463 15.12 25.05 -12.11
C ILE A 463 15.66 26.04 -11.08
N TYR A 464 16.38 25.53 -10.09
CA TYR A 464 17.03 26.34 -9.05
C TYR A 464 18.45 25.87 -8.80
N ASN A 465 19.29 26.80 -8.35
CA ASN A 465 20.62 26.53 -7.83
C ASN A 465 20.54 25.65 -6.56
N SER A 466 21.51 24.75 -6.35
CA SER A 466 21.55 23.82 -5.21
C SER A 466 21.49 24.52 -3.85
N LYS A 467 22.03 25.75 -3.78
CA LYS A 467 22.02 26.61 -2.59
C LYS A 467 20.62 26.81 -2.01
N LEU A 468 19.57 26.85 -2.84
CA LEU A 468 18.18 26.95 -2.36
C LEU A 468 17.80 25.71 -1.55
N TRP A 469 18.14 24.54 -2.07
CA TRP A 469 17.82 23.25 -1.45
C TRP A 469 18.66 23.02 -0.20
N GLU A 470 19.92 23.46 -0.20
CA GLU A 470 20.79 23.46 0.99
C GLU A 470 20.25 24.36 2.10
N THR A 471 19.81 25.58 1.73
CA THR A 471 19.16 26.53 2.65
C THR A 471 17.92 25.89 3.26
N SER A 472 17.06 25.30 2.44
CA SER A 472 15.84 24.65 2.90
C SER A 472 16.06 23.36 3.72
N GLY A 473 17.24 22.74 3.61
CA GLY A 473 17.55 21.43 4.22
C GLY A 473 17.22 20.22 3.36
N HIS A 474 16.54 20.41 2.22
CA HIS A 474 16.16 19.32 1.35
C HIS A 474 17.36 18.68 0.64
N TRP A 475 18.45 19.41 0.40
CA TRP A 475 19.63 18.83 -0.24
C TRP A 475 20.22 17.65 0.55
N GLN A 476 20.27 17.77 1.87
CA GLN A 476 20.85 16.75 2.76
C GLN A 476 20.00 15.47 2.84
N HIS A 477 18.70 15.56 2.54
CA HIS A 477 17.75 14.46 2.70
C HIS A 477 17.19 13.90 1.39
N TYR A 478 17.14 14.72 0.33
CA TYR A 478 16.43 14.41 -0.92
C TYR A 478 17.32 14.48 -2.17
N SER A 479 18.58 14.91 -2.09
CA SER A 479 19.46 15.08 -3.27
C SER A 479 19.57 13.82 -4.14
N GLU A 480 19.63 12.63 -3.55
CA GLU A 480 19.64 11.36 -4.29
C GLU A 480 18.39 11.15 -5.17
N ASN A 481 17.27 11.73 -4.77
CA ASN A 481 15.98 11.66 -5.46
C ASN A 481 15.67 12.91 -6.29
N MET A 482 16.66 13.77 -6.55
CA MET A 482 16.52 14.97 -7.37
C MET A 482 17.20 14.80 -8.72
N PHE A 483 16.65 15.43 -9.76
CA PHE A 483 17.35 15.59 -11.03
C PHE A 483 18.22 16.83 -10.95
N SER A 484 19.53 16.62 -10.81
CA SER A 484 20.55 17.69 -10.77
C SER A 484 21.48 17.63 -11.98
N PHE A 485 21.97 18.79 -12.41
CA PHE A 485 22.90 18.94 -13.52
C PHE A 485 23.84 20.13 -13.27
N PRO A 486 25.10 20.05 -13.73
CA PRO A 486 26.02 21.17 -13.62
C PRO A 486 25.63 22.29 -14.59
N VAL A 487 25.73 23.54 -14.15
CA VAL A 487 25.61 24.75 -14.98
C VAL A 487 26.73 25.69 -14.56
N GLU A 488 27.68 25.90 -15.46
CA GLU A 488 28.92 26.63 -15.16
C GLU A 488 29.63 25.99 -13.94
N ASP A 489 29.93 26.78 -12.91
CA ASP A 489 30.61 26.34 -11.69
C ASP A 489 29.64 25.87 -10.58
N ASP A 490 28.33 25.97 -10.80
CA ASP A 490 27.30 25.64 -9.81
C ASP A 490 26.48 24.40 -10.21
N ILE A 491 25.84 23.78 -9.23
CA ILE A 491 24.89 22.68 -9.46
C ILE A 491 23.47 23.24 -9.45
N PHE A 492 22.69 22.91 -10.46
CA PHE A 492 21.27 23.23 -10.52
C PHE A 492 20.45 21.94 -10.43
N ALA A 493 19.21 22.06 -9.98
CA ALA A 493 18.29 20.95 -9.93
C ALA A 493 16.88 21.36 -10.32
N LEU A 494 16.16 20.42 -10.92
CA LEU A 494 14.71 20.53 -11.10
C LEU A 494 14.03 20.47 -9.73
N LYS A 495 13.02 21.32 -9.51
CA LYS A 495 12.33 21.38 -8.23
C LYS A 495 11.59 20.06 -7.92
N PRO A 496 11.80 19.44 -6.73
CA PRO A 496 11.03 18.29 -6.28
C PRO A 496 9.76 18.68 -5.49
N MET A 497 9.62 19.97 -5.15
CA MET A 497 8.54 20.59 -4.41
C MET A 497 8.53 22.11 -4.61
N ASN A 498 7.41 22.79 -4.33
CA ASN A 498 7.29 24.24 -4.54
C ASN A 498 7.68 25.09 -3.31
N CYS A 499 7.68 24.51 -2.11
CA CYS A 499 7.75 25.23 -0.83
C CYS A 499 8.93 26.23 -0.73
N PRO A 500 10.18 25.85 -1.09
CA PRO A 500 11.31 26.78 -1.04
C PRO A 500 11.15 28.00 -1.95
N GLY A 501 10.56 27.82 -3.14
CA GLY A 501 10.25 28.94 -4.04
C GLY A 501 9.23 29.90 -3.42
N HIS A 502 8.22 29.38 -2.73
CA HIS A 502 7.21 30.19 -2.05
C HIS A 502 7.77 30.93 -0.83
N CYS A 503 8.79 30.38 -0.16
CA CYS A 503 9.53 31.08 0.90
C CYS A 503 10.25 32.32 0.34
N LEU A 504 10.89 32.19 -0.84
CA LEU A 504 11.49 33.35 -1.52
C LEU A 504 10.43 34.41 -1.88
N MET A 505 9.25 33.99 -2.34
CA MET A 505 8.16 34.91 -2.65
C MET A 505 7.61 35.62 -1.41
N PHE A 506 7.52 34.92 -0.27
CA PHE A 506 7.17 35.54 1.00
C PHE A 506 8.20 36.61 1.38
N GLY A 507 9.48 36.24 1.38
CA GLY A 507 10.61 37.10 1.78
C GLY A 507 10.99 38.20 0.77
N HIS A 508 10.38 38.24 -0.42
CA HIS A 508 10.67 39.26 -1.44
C HIS A 508 10.43 40.70 -0.97
N ARG A 509 9.51 40.90 -0.03
CA ARG A 509 9.25 42.21 0.60
C ARG A 509 8.84 42.05 2.07
N PRO A 510 9.00 43.10 2.90
CA PRO A 510 8.46 43.11 4.26
C PRO A 510 6.95 42.80 4.28
N ARG A 511 6.54 42.00 5.26
CA ARG A 511 5.15 41.57 5.46
C ARG A 511 4.57 42.16 6.74
N SER A 512 3.31 42.59 6.70
CA SER A 512 2.60 43.03 7.91
C SER A 512 1.76 41.89 8.47
N TRP A 513 1.59 41.83 9.80
CA TRP A 513 0.67 40.89 10.46
C TRP A 513 -0.76 40.96 9.90
N ARG A 514 -1.16 42.10 9.32
CA ARG A 514 -2.48 42.33 8.69
C ARG A 514 -2.67 41.58 7.38
N GLU A 515 -1.58 41.23 6.70
CA GLU A 515 -1.60 40.45 5.46
C GLU A 515 -1.72 38.95 5.72
N LEU A 516 -1.55 38.51 6.98
CA LEU A 516 -1.63 37.11 7.36
C LEU A 516 -3.06 36.74 7.78
N PRO A 517 -3.61 35.62 7.29
CA PRO A 517 -2.92 34.54 6.57
C PRO A 517 -2.72 34.83 5.07
N LEU A 518 -1.49 34.64 4.57
CA LEU A 518 -1.16 34.70 3.15
C LEU A 518 -1.20 33.30 2.57
N ARG A 519 -2.03 33.08 1.55
CA ARG A 519 -2.26 31.75 0.95
C ARG A 519 -1.78 31.72 -0.49
N LEU A 520 -0.65 31.07 -0.75
CA LEU A 520 -0.09 30.91 -2.10
C LEU A 520 -0.42 29.51 -2.63
N ALA A 521 -0.95 29.41 -3.84
CA ALA A 521 -1.23 28.14 -4.50
C ALA A 521 -0.43 28.03 -5.82
N ASP A 522 0.03 26.84 -6.18
CA ASP A 522 0.92 26.65 -7.33
C ASP A 522 0.72 25.26 -7.94
N PHE A 523 0.28 25.24 -9.20
CA PHE A 523 0.23 24.01 -10.03
C PHE A 523 1.56 23.76 -10.75
N GLY A 524 2.69 24.17 -10.17
CA GLY A 524 4.02 24.07 -10.75
C GLY A 524 4.43 22.63 -11.04
N VAL A 525 5.23 22.45 -12.10
CA VAL A 525 5.73 21.14 -12.50
C VAL A 525 6.85 20.70 -11.55
N LEU A 526 6.68 19.52 -10.97
CA LEU A 526 7.62 18.92 -10.03
C LEU A 526 8.29 17.69 -10.65
N HIS A 527 9.53 17.45 -10.24
CA HIS A 527 10.32 16.31 -10.68
C HIS A 527 10.98 15.58 -9.52
N ARG A 528 10.80 14.26 -9.45
CA ARG A 528 11.48 13.37 -8.50
C ARG A 528 12.14 12.23 -9.26
N ASN A 529 13.42 11.98 -8.99
CA ASN A 529 14.19 10.91 -9.62
C ASN A 529 13.86 9.54 -9.00
N GLU A 530 12.61 9.11 -9.15
CA GLU A 530 12.15 7.80 -8.70
C GLU A 530 12.90 6.68 -9.43
N LEU A 531 13.20 5.60 -8.70
CA LEU A 531 13.82 4.40 -9.25
C LEU A 531 12.94 3.80 -10.36
N SER A 532 13.53 3.48 -11.51
CA SER A 532 12.79 3.02 -12.70
C SER A 532 11.89 1.81 -12.43
N GLY A 533 12.36 0.86 -11.59
CA GLY A 533 11.59 -0.32 -11.20
C GLY A 533 10.37 -0.05 -10.30
N THR A 534 10.23 1.17 -9.79
CA THR A 534 9.09 1.57 -8.93
C THR A 534 8.00 2.33 -9.69
N LEU A 535 8.28 2.75 -10.93
CA LEU A 535 7.33 3.51 -11.75
C LEU A 535 6.11 2.65 -12.10
N THR A 536 4.91 3.20 -11.94
CA THR A 536 3.67 2.45 -12.18
C THR A 536 2.55 3.35 -12.68
N GLY A 537 2.37 3.36 -14.01
CA GLY A 537 1.33 4.16 -14.67
C GLY A 537 1.34 5.60 -14.17
N LEU A 538 0.16 6.10 -13.79
CA LEU A 538 -0.01 7.45 -13.24
C LEU A 538 0.14 7.52 -11.70
N THR A 539 0.14 6.39 -11.00
CA THR A 539 0.21 6.36 -9.52
C THR A 539 1.59 6.72 -8.95
N ARG A 540 2.66 6.42 -9.70
CA ARG A 540 4.05 6.77 -9.35
C ARG A 540 4.84 7.16 -10.60
N VAL A 541 5.16 8.45 -10.68
CA VAL A 541 5.73 9.12 -11.85
C VAL A 541 6.93 9.99 -11.42
N ARG A 542 7.81 10.31 -12.37
CA ARG A 542 8.95 11.22 -12.17
C ARG A 542 8.56 12.67 -12.34
N ARG A 543 7.67 12.97 -13.29
CA ARG A 543 7.10 14.29 -13.52
C ARG A 543 5.66 14.31 -13.05
N PHE A 544 5.29 15.31 -12.25
CA PHE A 544 3.91 15.50 -11.80
C PHE A 544 3.60 16.98 -11.56
N GLN A 545 2.31 17.33 -11.52
CA GLN A 545 1.88 18.60 -10.92
C GLN A 545 0.94 18.28 -9.76
N GLN A 546 1.11 19.02 -8.68
CA GLN A 546 0.31 18.90 -7.48
C GLN A 546 -0.55 20.16 -7.34
N ASP A 547 -1.71 20.02 -6.72
CA ASP A 547 -2.52 21.15 -6.28
C ASP A 547 -1.93 21.76 -5.00
N ASP A 548 -0.66 22.14 -5.10
CA ASP A 548 0.18 22.51 -3.98
C ASP A 548 -0.18 23.91 -3.48
N ALA A 549 -0.19 24.10 -2.18
CA ALA A 549 -0.39 25.41 -1.58
C ALA A 549 0.31 25.56 -0.23
N HIS A 550 0.74 26.78 0.05
CA HIS A 550 1.45 27.17 1.26
C HIS A 550 0.74 28.35 1.91
N ILE A 551 0.23 28.13 3.13
CA ILE A 551 -0.40 29.17 3.94
C ILE A 551 0.61 29.66 4.97
N PHE A 552 1.03 30.91 4.83
CA PHE A 552 1.83 31.60 5.84
C PHE A 552 0.87 32.28 6.82
N CYS A 553 0.86 31.82 8.06
CA CYS A 553 -0.06 32.31 9.08
C CYS A 553 0.67 32.59 10.40
N ARG A 554 0.01 33.33 11.29
CA ARG A 554 0.51 33.48 12.67
C ARG A 554 0.15 32.26 13.50
N MET A 555 0.83 32.09 14.61
CA MET A 555 0.56 31.02 15.59
C MET A 555 -0.91 30.96 16.03
N ASP A 556 -1.53 32.11 16.29
CA ASP A 556 -2.93 32.21 16.71
C ASP A 556 -3.95 31.86 15.60
N GLN A 557 -3.50 31.72 14.34
CA GLN A 557 -4.34 31.44 13.19
C GLN A 557 -4.30 29.96 12.74
N ILE A 558 -3.40 29.15 13.31
CA ILE A 558 -3.18 27.75 12.89
C ILE A 558 -4.47 26.95 12.95
N GLU A 559 -5.20 27.00 14.07
CA GLU A 559 -6.42 26.21 14.26
C GLU A 559 -7.48 26.54 13.20
N SER A 560 -7.72 27.83 12.94
CA SER A 560 -8.68 28.27 11.94
C SER A 560 -8.28 27.86 10.52
N GLU A 561 -6.99 27.94 10.17
CA GLU A 561 -6.51 27.57 8.83
C GLU A 561 -6.50 26.04 8.64
N MET A 562 -6.16 25.26 9.67
CA MET A 562 -6.25 23.81 9.65
C MET A 562 -7.70 23.34 9.44
N LYS A 563 -8.66 23.94 10.16
CA LYS A 563 -10.08 23.67 9.97
C LYS A 563 -10.53 24.01 8.55
N GLY A 564 -10.12 25.18 8.03
CA GLY A 564 -10.40 25.59 6.66
C GLY A 564 -9.86 24.60 5.60
N CYS A 565 -8.66 24.05 5.81
CA CYS A 565 -8.09 23.01 4.95
C CYS A 565 -8.88 21.69 5.01
N LEU A 566 -9.34 21.27 6.20
CA LEU A 566 -10.16 20.07 6.36
C LEU A 566 -11.56 20.22 5.74
N ASP A 567 -12.19 21.40 5.88
CA ASP A 567 -13.46 21.72 5.24
C ASP A 567 -13.32 21.76 3.71
N PHE A 568 -12.20 22.28 3.21
CA PHE A 568 -11.89 22.24 1.78
C PHE A 568 -11.72 20.81 1.26
N LEU A 569 -10.93 19.99 1.96
CA LEU A 569 -10.76 18.57 1.66
C LEU A 569 -12.11 17.86 1.55
N ARG A 570 -12.97 18.02 2.56
CA ARG A 570 -14.30 17.42 2.60
C ARG A 570 -15.14 17.85 1.40
N CYS A 571 -15.19 19.15 1.12
CA CYS A 571 -15.94 19.70 -0.01
C CYS A 571 -15.51 19.08 -1.36
N VAL A 572 -14.21 18.85 -1.57
CA VAL A 572 -13.69 18.25 -2.80
C VAL A 572 -13.98 16.74 -2.85
N TYR A 573 -13.79 16.02 -1.76
CA TYR A 573 -13.93 14.56 -1.73
C TYR A 573 -15.38 14.13 -1.79
N ASP A 574 -16.30 14.91 -1.23
CA ASP A 574 -17.75 14.70 -1.32
C ASP A 574 -18.23 14.72 -2.78
N VAL A 575 -17.65 15.60 -3.63
CA VAL A 575 -17.96 15.65 -5.08
C VAL A 575 -17.60 14.34 -5.77
N PHE A 576 -16.48 13.71 -5.39
CA PHE A 576 -16.08 12.42 -5.94
C PHE A 576 -16.75 11.22 -5.25
N GLY A 577 -17.40 11.44 -4.10
CA GLY A 577 -17.97 10.38 -3.28
C GLY A 577 -16.93 9.56 -2.52
N PHE A 578 -15.76 10.12 -2.24
CA PHE A 578 -14.71 9.42 -1.49
C PHE A 578 -14.92 9.52 0.03
N SER A 579 -14.91 8.36 0.69
CA SER A 579 -14.65 8.28 2.12
C SER A 579 -13.14 8.31 2.39
N PHE A 580 -12.70 8.94 3.47
CA PHE A 580 -11.29 9.04 3.82
C PHE A 580 -10.99 8.74 5.29
N GLN A 581 -9.76 8.33 5.55
CA GLN A 581 -9.20 8.15 6.89
C GLN A 581 -8.08 9.16 7.13
N LEU A 582 -8.05 9.74 8.34
CA LEU A 582 -7.00 10.64 8.77
C LEU A 582 -5.95 9.85 9.54
N HIS A 583 -4.70 9.97 9.12
CA HIS A 583 -3.55 9.41 9.81
C HIS A 583 -2.63 10.53 10.29
N LEU A 584 -2.23 10.45 11.56
CA LEU A 584 -1.22 11.33 12.12
C LEU A 584 0.15 10.69 11.92
N SER A 585 1.01 11.32 11.13
CA SER A 585 2.38 10.87 10.92
C SER A 585 3.31 11.47 11.98
N THR A 586 4.04 10.60 12.70
CA THR A 586 5.00 10.97 13.75
C THR A 586 6.42 11.11 13.20
N ARG A 587 7.41 11.44 14.05
CA ARG A 587 8.80 11.70 13.64
C ARG A 587 9.42 10.52 12.86
N PRO A 588 10.02 10.75 11.67
CA PRO A 588 10.78 9.73 10.93
C PRO A 588 12.19 9.50 11.51
N GLU A 589 12.87 8.40 11.11
CA GLU A 589 14.24 8.09 11.55
C GLU A 589 15.26 9.21 11.22
N LYS A 590 15.11 9.84 10.06
CA LYS A 590 15.85 11.06 9.66
C LYS A 590 14.91 12.26 9.76
N TYR A 591 15.15 13.15 10.70
CA TYR A 591 14.31 14.35 10.94
C TYR A 591 15.16 15.63 10.98
N LEU A 592 14.49 16.77 10.81
CA LEU A 592 15.05 18.11 10.96
C LEU A 592 14.50 18.78 12.22
N GLY A 593 15.28 19.66 12.84
CA GLY A 593 14.92 20.40 14.06
C GLY A 593 15.37 19.73 15.36
N ASP A 594 15.12 20.40 16.48
CA ASP A 594 15.53 19.96 17.81
C ASP A 594 14.69 18.75 18.30
N ILE A 595 15.35 17.73 18.86
CA ILE A 595 14.73 16.55 19.46
C ILE A 595 13.76 16.94 20.59
N ALA A 596 14.08 17.97 21.38
CA ALA A 596 13.24 18.40 22.50
C ALA A 596 11.87 18.88 22.01
N VAL A 597 11.85 19.56 20.87
CA VAL A 597 10.63 20.07 20.21
C VAL A 597 9.78 18.92 19.69
N TRP A 598 10.39 17.92 19.05
CA TRP A 598 9.69 16.70 18.62
C TRP A 598 9.12 15.90 19.79
N ASN A 599 9.90 15.72 20.86
CA ASN A 599 9.46 14.98 22.04
C ASN A 599 8.30 15.69 22.77
N GLN A 600 8.24 17.02 22.70
CA GLN A 600 7.10 17.79 23.18
C GLN A 600 5.89 17.64 22.24
N ALA A 601 6.12 17.64 20.92
CA ALA A 601 5.08 17.47 19.90
C ALA A 601 4.38 16.11 19.97
N GLU A 602 5.13 15.04 20.25
CA GLU A 602 4.60 13.68 20.33
C GLU A 602 3.85 13.39 21.64
N LYS A 603 3.98 14.25 22.66
CA LYS A 603 3.32 14.08 23.99
C LYS A 603 1.91 14.67 24.06
N VAL A 604 1.56 15.63 23.20
CA VAL A 604 0.26 16.30 23.23
C VAL A 604 -0.68 15.58 22.27
N ASN A 605 -1.59 14.77 22.82
CA ASN A 605 -2.37 13.80 22.03
C ASN A 605 -3.34 14.48 21.04
N TRP A 606 -3.73 15.74 21.25
CA TRP A 606 -4.44 16.60 20.29
C TRP A 606 -4.06 18.06 20.61
N VAL A 607 -3.94 18.91 19.57
CA VAL A 607 -3.75 20.38 19.61
C VAL A 607 -2.28 20.88 19.60
N ILE A 608 -1.83 21.23 18.38
CA ILE A 608 -0.82 22.24 17.98
C ILE A 608 0.64 21.99 18.42
N VAL A 609 1.46 21.26 17.65
CA VAL A 609 2.94 21.30 17.81
C VAL A 609 3.79 20.93 16.55
N TYR A 610 4.67 21.87 16.15
CA TYR A 610 5.99 21.87 15.44
C TYR A 610 6.41 21.00 14.22
N SER A 611 5.63 20.04 13.72
CA SER A 611 5.66 19.54 12.32
C SER A 611 4.72 18.34 12.20
N ILE A 612 3.41 18.57 12.30
CA ILE A 612 2.41 17.51 12.20
C ILE A 612 1.98 17.38 10.73
N THR A 613 2.03 16.16 10.23
CA THR A 613 1.47 15.80 8.93
C THR A 613 0.19 14.98 9.16
N ILE A 614 -0.93 15.54 8.72
CA ILE A 614 -2.19 14.81 8.58
C ILE A 614 -2.19 14.22 7.17
N ASP A 615 -1.99 12.91 7.10
CA ASP A 615 -2.06 12.15 5.85
C ASP A 615 -3.46 11.61 5.66
N ILE A 616 -4.04 11.92 4.51
CA ILE A 616 -5.41 11.52 4.19
C ILE A 616 -5.35 10.37 3.20
N LYS A 617 -5.84 9.21 3.65
CA LYS A 617 -5.93 8.00 2.84
C LYS A 617 -7.33 7.80 2.33
N ILE A 618 -7.46 7.63 1.02
CA ILE A 618 -8.71 7.25 0.36
C ILE A 618 -8.68 5.78 0.00
N LYS A 619 -9.82 5.12 0.19
CA LYS A 619 -10.02 3.73 -0.25
C LYS A 619 -10.57 3.75 -1.67
N ASP A 620 -9.86 3.15 -2.61
CA ASP A 620 -10.35 3.00 -3.98
C ASP A 620 -11.44 1.91 -4.07
N ALA A 621 -12.11 1.81 -5.23
CA ALA A 621 -13.18 0.84 -5.46
C ALA A 621 -12.72 -0.64 -5.41
N ILE A 622 -11.42 -0.90 -5.35
CA ILE A 622 -10.82 -2.24 -5.20
C ILE A 622 -10.10 -2.38 -3.86
N GLY A 623 -10.51 -1.58 -2.87
CA GLY A 623 -10.16 -1.73 -1.47
C GLY A 623 -8.76 -1.28 -1.07
N ARG A 624 -7.97 -0.69 -1.98
CA ARG A 624 -6.62 -0.22 -1.67
C ARG A 624 -6.65 1.19 -1.11
N TYR A 625 -5.77 1.47 -0.15
CA TYR A 625 -5.60 2.80 0.41
C TYR A 625 -4.53 3.58 -0.34
N HIS A 626 -4.87 4.78 -0.80
CA HIS A 626 -3.95 5.71 -1.43
C HIS A 626 -3.85 6.98 -0.59
N GLN A 627 -2.63 7.39 -0.26
CA GLN A 627 -2.39 8.72 0.28
C GLN A 627 -2.42 9.73 -0.86
N CYS A 628 -3.35 10.68 -0.77
CA CYS A 628 -3.58 11.70 -1.80
C CYS A 628 -3.42 13.09 -1.21
N ALA A 629 -4.36 13.50 -0.36
CA ALA A 629 -4.25 14.75 0.36
C ALA A 629 -3.28 14.65 1.54
N THR A 630 -2.65 15.78 1.83
CA THR A 630 -1.79 15.97 2.99
C THR A 630 -1.99 17.41 3.48
N ILE A 631 -2.06 17.59 4.79
CA ILE A 631 -1.97 18.90 5.44
C ILE A 631 -0.83 18.81 6.45
N GLN A 632 0.23 19.57 6.23
CA GLN A 632 1.44 19.53 7.03
C GLN A 632 1.76 20.91 7.60
N LEU A 633 1.96 20.99 8.91
CA LEU A 633 2.52 22.16 9.56
C LEU A 633 4.05 22.16 9.45
N ASP A 634 4.65 23.31 9.19
CA ASP A 634 6.10 23.49 9.13
C ASP A 634 6.52 24.80 9.80
N PHE A 635 7.48 24.67 10.69
CA PHE A 635 8.08 25.73 11.48
C PHE A 635 9.59 25.86 11.20
N GLN A 636 10.18 24.88 10.50
CA GLN A 636 11.59 24.84 10.15
C GLN A 636 11.89 25.73 8.95
N LEU A 637 11.09 25.67 7.88
CA LEU A 637 11.34 26.50 6.70
C LEU A 637 11.33 28.01 7.01
N PRO A 638 10.39 28.56 7.80
CA PRO A 638 10.46 29.95 8.24
C PRO A 638 11.76 30.32 8.96
N ILE A 639 12.32 29.42 9.77
CA ILE A 639 13.59 29.66 10.47
C ILE A 639 14.75 29.62 9.49
N ARG A 640 14.81 28.61 8.62
CA ARG A 640 15.93 28.41 7.70
C ARG A 640 16.04 29.49 6.62
N PHE A 641 14.90 30.08 6.24
CA PHE A 641 14.84 31.21 5.30
C PHE A 641 14.80 32.58 6.01
N ASP A 642 14.87 32.60 7.35
CA ASP A 642 14.70 33.78 8.20
C ASP A 642 13.49 34.65 7.80
N LEU A 643 12.35 33.99 7.60
CA LEU A 643 11.10 34.65 7.22
C LEU A 643 10.53 35.39 8.44
N THR A 644 10.23 36.67 8.26
CA THR A 644 9.65 37.51 9.30
C THR A 644 8.48 38.36 8.81
N PHE A 645 7.68 38.86 9.76
CA PHE A 645 6.62 39.84 9.54
C PHE A 645 6.60 40.86 10.69
N VAL A 646 6.13 42.07 10.38
CA VAL A 646 5.94 43.16 11.34
C VAL A 646 4.67 42.92 12.15
N GLY A 647 4.83 42.74 13.46
CA GLY A 647 3.79 42.53 14.45
C GLY A 647 2.94 43.78 14.74
N LYS A 648 1.93 43.63 15.61
CA LYS A 648 1.04 44.74 16.01
C LYS A 648 1.79 45.89 16.65
N ASP A 649 2.83 45.56 17.40
CA ASP A 649 3.62 46.51 18.19
C ASP A 649 4.78 47.13 17.40
N GLY A 650 4.87 46.84 16.09
CA GLY A 650 5.95 47.31 15.22
C GLY A 650 7.22 46.46 15.24
N ASP A 651 7.28 45.42 16.08
CA ASP A 651 8.37 44.45 16.12
C ASP A 651 8.40 43.59 14.84
N ASP A 652 9.56 43.50 14.20
CA ASP A 652 9.78 42.74 12.96
C ASP A 652 10.32 41.32 13.19
N LYS A 653 10.32 40.85 14.45
CA LYS A 653 10.78 39.50 14.82
C LYS A 653 9.71 38.42 14.74
N GLY A 654 8.47 38.77 14.38
CA GLY A 654 7.39 37.81 14.23
C GLY A 654 7.69 36.82 13.11
N ARG A 655 7.73 35.51 13.39
CA ARG A 655 7.94 34.48 12.37
C ARG A 655 6.63 33.80 11.99
N PRO A 656 6.32 33.64 10.69
CA PRO A 656 5.13 32.92 10.27
C PRO A 656 5.31 31.42 10.49
N VAL A 657 4.20 30.69 10.50
CA VAL A 657 4.13 29.24 10.38
C VAL A 657 3.59 28.91 9.00
N ILE A 658 4.12 27.86 8.38
CA ILE A 658 3.67 27.41 7.05
C ILE A 658 2.75 26.20 7.24
N ILE A 659 1.59 26.23 6.60
CA ILE A 659 0.78 25.03 6.36
C ILE A 659 0.95 24.66 4.89
N HIS A 660 1.65 23.55 4.64
CA HIS A 660 1.71 22.90 3.35
C HIS A 660 0.45 22.09 3.16
N ARG A 661 -0.17 22.18 1.99
CA ARG A 661 -1.30 21.31 1.70
C ARG A 661 -1.41 20.95 0.23
N ALA A 662 -2.00 19.79 0.02
CA ALA A 662 -2.53 19.31 -1.25
C ALA A 662 -3.86 18.59 -0.97
N ILE A 663 -4.86 18.78 -1.83
CA ILE A 663 -6.20 18.19 -1.67
C ILE A 663 -6.36 17.01 -2.65
N LEU A 664 -6.03 17.19 -3.91
CA LEU A 664 -5.94 16.08 -4.85
C LEU A 664 -4.66 15.26 -4.64
N GLY A 665 -3.59 15.91 -4.21
CA GLY A 665 -2.24 15.39 -4.38
C GLY A 665 -1.78 15.67 -5.82
N SER A 666 -1.04 14.75 -6.44
CA SER A 666 -0.74 14.93 -7.86
C SER A 666 -1.98 14.69 -8.73
N VAL A 667 -2.17 15.55 -9.74
CA VAL A 667 -3.28 15.42 -10.69
C VAL A 667 -3.18 14.07 -11.42
N GLU A 668 -1.96 13.64 -11.75
CA GLU A 668 -1.69 12.32 -12.34
C GLU A 668 -2.23 11.19 -11.46
N ARG A 669 -1.87 11.16 -10.18
CA ARG A 669 -2.31 10.10 -9.26
C ARG A 669 -3.82 10.15 -9.07
N MET A 670 -4.41 11.33 -8.96
CA MET A 670 -5.86 11.49 -8.83
C MET A 670 -6.60 10.96 -10.06
N ILE A 671 -6.11 11.22 -11.28
CA ILE A 671 -6.68 10.64 -12.51
C ILE A 671 -6.62 9.11 -12.46
N ALA A 672 -5.50 8.53 -12.01
CA ALA A 672 -5.37 7.07 -11.86
C ALA A 672 -6.47 6.49 -10.95
N ILE A 673 -6.64 7.10 -9.77
CA ILE A 673 -7.59 6.64 -8.76
C ILE A 673 -9.02 6.84 -9.23
N LEU A 674 -9.36 7.97 -9.84
CA LEU A 674 -10.70 8.21 -10.39
C LEU A 674 -11.01 7.26 -11.55
N THR A 675 -10.03 6.95 -12.41
CA THR A 675 -10.18 5.97 -13.49
C THR A 675 -10.57 4.60 -12.93
N GLU A 676 -9.86 4.15 -11.88
CA GLU A 676 -10.11 2.87 -11.21
C GLU A 676 -11.44 2.86 -10.43
N ASN A 677 -11.74 3.96 -9.74
CA ASN A 677 -12.95 4.13 -8.95
C ASN A 677 -14.21 4.03 -9.82
N TYR A 678 -14.24 4.79 -10.91
CA TYR A 678 -15.36 4.81 -11.85
C TYR A 678 -15.31 3.68 -12.88
N ALA A 679 -14.28 2.82 -12.86
CA ALA A 679 -14.05 1.80 -13.89
C ALA A 679 -14.11 2.37 -15.33
N GLY A 680 -13.59 3.59 -15.51
CA GLY A 680 -13.65 4.32 -16.78
C GLY A 680 -15.01 4.92 -17.15
N LYS A 681 -16.05 4.76 -16.32
CA LYS A 681 -17.37 5.40 -16.49
C LYS A 681 -17.40 6.79 -15.85
N TRP A 682 -16.70 7.74 -16.46
CA TRP A 682 -16.58 9.11 -15.92
C TRP A 682 -17.95 9.79 -15.69
N PRO A 683 -18.12 10.55 -14.58
CA PRO A 683 -19.30 11.39 -14.39
C PRO A 683 -19.34 12.48 -15.45
N LEU A 684 -20.54 12.96 -15.80
CA LEU A 684 -20.75 13.86 -16.94
C LEU A 684 -19.78 15.05 -16.93
N TRP A 685 -19.62 15.72 -15.79
CA TRP A 685 -18.79 16.93 -15.70
C TRP A 685 -17.31 16.69 -15.95
N LEU A 686 -16.80 15.48 -15.73
CA LEU A 686 -15.40 15.09 -15.90
C LEU A 686 -15.14 14.30 -17.18
N SER A 687 -16.19 13.74 -17.78
CA SER A 687 -16.08 12.86 -18.93
C SER A 687 -15.56 13.58 -20.17
N PRO A 688 -14.53 13.06 -20.86
CA PRO A 688 -14.09 13.60 -22.14
C PRO A 688 -15.01 13.20 -23.30
N ARG A 689 -16.06 12.39 -23.05
CA ARG A 689 -17.04 11.90 -24.03
C ARG A 689 -18.45 12.14 -23.50
N GLN A 690 -18.91 13.38 -23.49
CA GLN A 690 -20.19 13.74 -22.88
C GLN A 690 -21.36 13.36 -23.80
N VAL A 691 -21.29 13.75 -25.06
CA VAL A 691 -22.41 13.62 -26.01
C VAL A 691 -21.95 13.01 -27.34
N MET A 692 -22.68 12.00 -27.83
CA MET A 692 -22.50 11.45 -29.17
C MET A 692 -23.77 11.62 -30.00
N LEU A 693 -23.67 12.29 -31.15
CA LEU A 693 -24.74 12.46 -32.12
C LEU A 693 -24.69 11.32 -33.15
N VAL A 694 -25.80 10.62 -33.34
CA VAL A 694 -25.91 9.49 -34.28
C VAL A 694 -27.05 9.75 -35.26
N PRO A 695 -26.77 10.15 -36.51
CA PRO A 695 -27.80 10.27 -37.54
C PRO A 695 -28.30 8.89 -38.00
N VAL A 696 -29.61 8.78 -38.21
CA VAL A 696 -30.26 7.55 -38.69
C VAL A 696 -29.93 7.26 -40.16
N ASN A 697 -29.78 8.30 -40.97
CA ASN A 697 -29.48 8.23 -42.39
C ASN A 697 -28.60 9.42 -42.85
N PRO A 698 -28.00 9.37 -44.05
CA PRO A 698 -27.14 10.44 -44.55
C PRO A 698 -27.82 11.81 -44.66
N SER A 699 -29.14 11.86 -44.91
CA SER A 699 -29.89 13.13 -45.01
C SER A 699 -30.03 13.87 -43.68
N CYS A 700 -29.70 13.23 -42.55
CA CYS A 700 -29.67 13.82 -41.22
C CYS A 700 -28.27 14.24 -40.75
N GLU A 701 -27.20 14.01 -41.52
CA GLU A 701 -25.82 14.31 -41.11
C GLU A 701 -25.59 15.80 -40.85
N GLU A 702 -26.10 16.69 -41.72
CA GLU A 702 -25.99 18.14 -41.53
C GLU A 702 -26.75 18.61 -40.28
N TYR A 703 -27.85 17.93 -39.93
CA TYR A 703 -28.54 18.20 -38.67
C TYR A 703 -27.70 17.76 -37.46
N ALA A 704 -27.14 16.54 -37.52
CA ALA A 704 -26.26 16.02 -36.47
C ALA A 704 -25.05 16.93 -36.23
N LYS A 705 -24.38 17.41 -37.30
CA LYS A 705 -23.27 18.38 -37.20
C LYS A 705 -23.70 19.68 -36.57
N ARG A 706 -24.85 20.22 -36.96
CA ARG A 706 -25.39 21.47 -36.40
C ARG A 706 -25.66 21.32 -34.90
N VAL A 707 -26.33 20.26 -34.48
CA VAL A 707 -26.62 20.00 -33.06
C VAL A 707 -25.34 19.74 -32.28
N CYS A 708 -24.41 18.96 -32.83
CA CYS A 708 -23.08 18.74 -32.25
C CYS A 708 -22.38 20.08 -31.97
N LYS A 709 -22.35 20.99 -32.95
CA LYS A 709 -21.79 22.33 -32.79
C LYS A 709 -22.50 23.14 -31.70
N GLN A 710 -23.83 23.06 -31.60
CA GLN A 710 -24.57 23.73 -30.52
C GLN A 710 -24.15 23.23 -29.13
N PHE A 711 -23.93 21.92 -28.96
CA PHE A 711 -23.41 21.37 -27.70
C PHE A 711 -21.97 21.81 -27.43
N THR A 712 -21.11 21.84 -28.45
CA THR A 712 -19.73 22.36 -28.31
C THR A 712 -19.70 23.83 -27.91
N ASP A 713 -20.51 24.66 -28.56
CA ASP A 713 -20.61 26.10 -28.28
C ASP A 713 -21.19 26.34 -26.86
N ALA A 714 -21.97 25.39 -26.32
CA ALA A 714 -22.46 25.38 -24.93
C ALA A 714 -21.44 24.79 -23.91
N GLY A 715 -20.24 24.43 -24.35
CA GLY A 715 -19.15 23.96 -23.49
C GLY A 715 -19.17 22.46 -23.20
N PHE A 716 -19.85 21.64 -24.01
CA PHE A 716 -19.80 20.18 -23.92
C PHE A 716 -18.79 19.56 -24.90
N THR A 717 -18.21 18.42 -24.54
CA THR A 717 -17.54 17.55 -25.50
C THR A 717 -18.58 16.73 -26.25
N ALA A 718 -18.80 17.11 -27.51
CA ALA A 718 -19.76 16.48 -28.39
C ALA A 718 -19.06 15.98 -29.66
N ASP A 719 -19.39 14.76 -30.07
CA ASP A 719 -18.94 14.15 -31.31
C ASP A 719 -20.14 13.73 -32.17
N ALA A 720 -19.95 13.55 -33.47
CA ALA A 720 -20.96 13.01 -34.38
C ALA A 720 -20.43 11.81 -35.17
N ASP A 721 -21.12 10.67 -35.12
CA ASP A 721 -20.76 9.47 -35.88
C ASP A 721 -21.43 9.47 -37.26
N LEU A 722 -20.69 10.00 -38.24
CA LEU A 722 -21.14 10.15 -39.62
C LEU A 722 -20.71 8.98 -40.53
N ASP A 723 -20.29 7.83 -39.98
CA ASP A 723 -19.85 6.69 -40.80
C ASP A 723 -21.03 6.05 -41.53
N SER A 724 -21.21 6.36 -42.81
CA SER A 724 -22.31 5.83 -43.63
C SER A 724 -22.20 4.31 -43.89
N GLY A 725 -21.03 3.71 -43.66
CA GLY A 725 -20.81 2.26 -43.77
C GLY A 725 -21.23 1.45 -42.54
N CYS A 726 -21.67 2.11 -41.46
CA CYS A 726 -21.99 1.49 -40.18
C CYS A 726 -23.50 1.55 -39.89
N LEU A 727 -24.10 0.39 -39.56
CA LEU A 727 -25.52 0.32 -39.16
C LEU A 727 -25.78 1.11 -37.88
N LEU A 728 -26.96 1.74 -37.77
CA LEU A 728 -27.36 2.57 -36.61
C LEU A 728 -27.11 1.88 -35.25
N ASN A 729 -27.55 0.64 -35.09
CA ASN A 729 -27.36 -0.12 -33.85
C ASN A 729 -25.88 -0.37 -33.52
N LYS A 730 -25.03 -0.50 -34.54
CA LYS A 730 -23.59 -0.66 -34.36
C LYS A 730 -22.94 0.66 -33.93
N LYS A 731 -23.35 1.80 -34.51
CA LYS A 731 -22.92 3.14 -34.06
C LYS A 731 -23.28 3.38 -32.59
N ILE A 732 -24.52 3.11 -32.21
CA ILE A 732 -24.98 3.25 -30.83
C ILE A 732 -24.14 2.36 -29.90
N ARG A 733 -23.95 1.08 -30.27
CA ARG A 733 -23.11 0.15 -29.48
C ARG A 733 -21.67 0.64 -29.36
N ASN A 734 -21.08 1.17 -30.42
CA ASN A 734 -19.72 1.72 -30.39
C ASN A 734 -19.63 2.90 -29.42
N ALA A 735 -20.61 3.80 -29.43
CA ALA A 735 -20.69 4.91 -28.50
C ALA A 735 -20.84 4.45 -27.03
N GLN A 736 -21.62 3.40 -26.78
CA GLN A 736 -21.74 2.78 -25.45
C GLN A 736 -20.43 2.16 -24.98
N LEU A 737 -19.75 1.40 -25.85
CA LEU A 737 -18.45 0.79 -25.53
C LEU A 737 -17.39 1.86 -25.26
N ALA A 738 -17.43 2.95 -26.03
CA ALA A 738 -16.59 4.13 -25.82
C ALA A 738 -16.96 4.96 -24.57
N GLN A 739 -18.03 4.59 -23.85
CA GLN A 739 -18.49 5.23 -22.61
C GLN A 739 -18.97 6.68 -22.77
N TYR A 740 -19.62 7.04 -23.89
CA TYR A 740 -20.31 8.34 -23.96
C TYR A 740 -21.45 8.41 -22.96
N ASN A 741 -21.54 9.50 -22.18
CA ASN A 741 -22.60 9.66 -21.17
C ASN A 741 -23.99 9.62 -21.81
N PHE A 742 -24.18 10.43 -22.87
CA PHE A 742 -25.42 10.54 -23.62
C PHE A 742 -25.20 10.30 -25.12
N ILE A 743 -26.10 9.52 -25.71
CA ILE A 743 -26.14 9.19 -27.13
C ILE A 743 -27.46 9.76 -27.66
N LEU A 744 -27.34 10.71 -28.58
CA LEU A 744 -28.45 11.47 -29.15
C LEU A 744 -28.69 11.00 -30.58
N VAL A 745 -29.77 10.28 -30.82
CA VAL A 745 -30.13 9.78 -32.15
C VAL A 745 -30.99 10.81 -32.86
N VAL A 746 -30.68 11.09 -34.13
CA VAL A 746 -31.40 12.08 -34.95
C VAL A 746 -31.85 11.50 -36.28
N GLY A 747 -33.16 11.49 -36.53
CA GLY A 747 -33.78 11.15 -37.80
C GLY A 747 -34.50 12.34 -38.43
N GLU A 748 -35.29 12.07 -39.48
CA GLU A 748 -36.04 13.12 -40.19
C GLU A 748 -37.10 13.76 -39.28
N LYS A 749 -37.72 12.98 -38.39
CA LYS A 749 -38.67 13.50 -37.41
C LYS A 749 -38.00 14.53 -36.49
N GLU A 750 -36.87 14.15 -35.90
CA GLU A 750 -36.10 15.00 -34.98
C GLU A 750 -35.58 16.26 -35.67
N LYS A 751 -35.20 16.15 -36.94
CA LYS A 751 -34.77 17.28 -37.77
C LYS A 751 -35.90 18.28 -38.02
N MET A 752 -37.13 17.82 -38.26
CA MET A 752 -38.30 18.69 -38.46
C MET A 752 -38.72 19.42 -37.19
N THR A 753 -38.60 18.77 -36.02
CA THR A 753 -39.03 19.33 -34.73
C THR A 753 -37.91 19.98 -33.91
N ASN A 754 -36.68 20.03 -34.45
CA ASN A 754 -35.48 20.50 -33.74
C ASN A 754 -35.30 19.79 -32.37
N SER A 755 -35.46 18.47 -32.38
CA SER A 755 -35.39 17.58 -31.22
C SER A 755 -34.28 16.53 -31.38
N VAL A 756 -34.09 15.70 -30.36
CA VAL A 756 -33.19 14.54 -30.34
C VAL A 756 -33.85 13.40 -29.59
N ASN A 757 -33.57 12.15 -29.99
CA ASN A 757 -33.92 10.99 -29.18
C ASN A 757 -32.77 10.67 -28.21
N VAL A 758 -33.03 10.79 -26.90
CA VAL A 758 -32.00 10.70 -25.87
C VAL A 758 -31.86 9.28 -25.34
N ARG A 759 -30.61 8.81 -25.30
CA ARG A 759 -30.24 7.53 -24.68
C ARG A 759 -29.03 7.69 -23.77
N THR A 760 -28.98 6.95 -22.68
CA THR A 760 -27.81 6.90 -21.79
C THR A 760 -26.82 5.82 -22.21
N ARG A 761 -25.61 5.88 -21.66
CA ARG A 761 -24.57 4.85 -21.86
C ARG A 761 -25.03 3.43 -21.55
N ASP A 762 -25.86 3.27 -20.51
CA ASP A 762 -26.43 1.98 -20.08
C ASP A 762 -27.75 1.65 -20.81
N ASN A 763 -27.98 2.24 -21.98
CA ASN A 763 -29.03 1.88 -22.92
C ASN A 763 -30.46 2.33 -22.54
N LYS A 764 -30.63 3.09 -21.45
CA LYS A 764 -31.92 3.64 -21.04
C LYS A 764 -32.37 4.72 -22.04
N VAL A 765 -33.58 4.58 -22.56
CA VAL A 765 -34.15 5.48 -23.59
C VAL A 765 -35.09 6.46 -22.89
N HIS A 766 -34.83 7.76 -23.03
CA HIS A 766 -35.67 8.83 -22.47
C HIS A 766 -36.63 9.43 -23.50
N GLY A 767 -36.55 8.99 -24.76
CA GLY A 767 -37.45 9.41 -25.83
C GLY A 767 -37.02 10.71 -26.51
N GLU A 768 -37.95 11.30 -27.26
CA GLU A 768 -37.73 12.53 -28.02
C GLU A 768 -37.89 13.76 -27.11
N LEU A 769 -36.87 14.61 -27.07
CA LEU A 769 -36.86 15.89 -26.33
C LEU A 769 -36.27 16.99 -27.21
N SER A 770 -36.70 18.24 -26.99
CA SER A 770 -36.15 19.39 -27.73
C SER A 770 -34.65 19.56 -27.44
N VAL A 771 -33.86 19.99 -28.42
CA VAL A 771 -32.40 20.20 -28.23
C VAL A 771 -32.12 21.17 -27.07
N SER A 772 -32.93 22.23 -26.95
CA SER A 772 -32.82 23.23 -25.89
C SER A 772 -33.07 22.63 -24.50
N GLU A 773 -34.06 21.75 -24.36
CA GLU A 773 -34.38 21.12 -23.08
C GLU A 773 -33.26 20.18 -22.64
N VAL A 774 -32.75 19.34 -23.55
CA VAL A 774 -31.65 18.42 -23.26
C VAL A 774 -30.41 19.20 -22.83
N MET A 775 -30.06 20.26 -23.55
CA MET A 775 -28.90 21.09 -23.23
C MET A 775 -29.03 21.77 -21.85
N ALA A 776 -30.22 22.28 -21.51
CA ALA A 776 -30.47 22.88 -20.20
C ALA A 776 -30.32 21.85 -19.07
N ARG A 777 -30.90 20.64 -19.22
CA ARG A 777 -30.77 19.56 -18.24
C ARG A 777 -29.32 19.12 -18.05
N LEU A 778 -28.59 18.87 -19.14
CA LEU A 778 -27.18 18.47 -19.07
C LEU A 778 -26.30 19.56 -18.46
N THR A 779 -26.64 20.84 -18.68
CA THR A 779 -25.91 21.97 -18.08
C THR A 779 -26.08 21.97 -16.57
N LEU A 780 -27.31 21.78 -16.08
CA LEU A 780 -27.58 21.68 -14.65
C LEU A 780 -26.85 20.47 -14.01
N LEU A 781 -26.89 19.31 -14.66
CA LEU A 781 -26.20 18.10 -14.19
C LEU A 781 -24.67 18.28 -14.16
N LYS A 782 -24.09 18.96 -15.16
CA LYS A 782 -22.67 19.29 -15.20
C LYS A 782 -22.28 20.29 -14.11
N GLN A 783 -23.05 21.37 -13.94
CA GLN A 783 -22.79 22.43 -12.95
C GLN A 783 -22.93 21.93 -11.50
N SER A 784 -23.91 21.06 -11.23
CA SER A 784 -24.07 20.40 -9.93
C SER A 784 -23.02 19.31 -9.68
N ARG A 785 -22.14 19.03 -10.66
CA ARG A 785 -21.13 17.97 -10.62
C ARG A 785 -21.75 16.62 -10.26
N CYS A 786 -22.95 16.35 -10.79
CA CYS A 786 -23.73 15.15 -10.49
C CYS A 786 -22.91 13.88 -10.82
N ARG A 787 -22.84 12.96 -9.85
CA ARG A 787 -22.10 11.70 -9.97
C ARG A 787 -22.79 10.72 -10.93
N ASN A 788 -24.12 10.69 -10.93
CA ASN A 788 -24.94 9.74 -11.67
C ASN A 788 -25.88 10.47 -12.66
N ALA A 789 -25.30 11.32 -13.52
CA ALA A 789 -26.07 12.17 -14.42
C ALA A 789 -27.04 11.37 -15.33
N GLU A 790 -26.68 10.15 -15.72
CA GLU A 790 -27.52 9.27 -16.54
C GLU A 790 -28.75 8.73 -15.78
N GLU A 791 -28.68 8.59 -14.47
CA GLU A 791 -29.79 8.11 -13.64
C GLU A 791 -30.79 9.23 -13.37
N GLU A 792 -30.26 10.44 -13.11
CA GLU A 792 -30.99 11.67 -12.74
C GLU A 792 -31.60 12.43 -13.93
N PHE A 793 -31.19 12.13 -15.17
CA PHE A 793 -31.69 12.80 -16.39
C PHE A 793 -33.19 12.54 -16.64
#